data_AF-A0A7C5VXK7-F1
#
_entry.id   AF-A0A7C5VXK7-F1
#
_cell.length_a   1.000
_cell.length_b   1.000
_cell.length_c   1.000
_cell.angle_alpha   90.00
_cell.angle_beta   90.00
_cell.angle_gamma   90.00
#
_symmetry.space_group_name_H-M   'P 1'
#
loop_
_entity.id
_entity.type
_entity.pdbx_description
1 polymer ?
#
loop_
_entity_poly.entity_id
_entity_poly.type
_entity_poly.pdbx_seq_one_letter_code
_entity_poly.pdbx_strand_id
1 'polypeptide(L)'
;MPARSKAFQRALDAALDNQAQRQALERTLTRYRQRRAEAFAEVDFAALRADLRRRKEAAIARLPELVEQFQHAAEAVGATVFLARTAEDARRYVAELVQRLGVRLVVKSKSMATEEIRLNEALEHAGARVVETDLGEWIVQLAGERPSHLIGPAIHKSREQIAELFSRVLGRPIPPDPPQLVQVAREELRRAFIEADMGITGANAAIAETGTLVIVTNEGNAELVATLPPVHVAVVGIDKIVPTLDDVPPLLRVLPRAGAAQKLTVRVLFVTGPTRTADIEIQLVRGAHGPRELHIVLLDNGRFAAREDPDLSEALLCIRCGACSNVCPPYQVVSGHLFGHIYTGPIGLPLTAIHHGLEAVADPQSLCVSCNACETVCPVAIPIPRLILDVRARVAEQLGLPFMKRAVLERWSDPARGDRWARLAAFAAAPFADRDGFIHSLPFVNGATSERHLLAPARRPLRDQLRHLTPQEALARPAPEPLFAGSKVVGRTVAFFPGCLIDRLLPEMGRATVEVLEACGCRVLFPPEQHCCGLVASNAGDRRHALELARQTVEALERIEADWIVTPSTSCYAAIAQDYQHLFRNEPAWRERAARVAERLIDFVRFLDQVAQLGPQEWTRPGPVVTYHDSCQSANALGLRDQPRRLLTEVLGCQMVEMQESSFCCGFGGTFSLDYPRLSAAILERKLRTAAETGAPLIVADNPGCLMQIRGGLHARGNPQRAVHIAELAAERLADLARTLRDPHANVRSHGVDATSQIDVSEPRGIPQ
;
A
#
# COMPACT_ATOMS: atom_id res chain seq x y z
N MET A 1 -5.42 -8.87 17.27
CA MET A 1 -3.98 -9.10 17.20
C MET A 1 -3.57 -9.73 18.49
N PRO A 2 -3.20 -11.01 18.55
CA PRO A 2 -2.61 -11.57 19.75
C PRO A 2 -1.45 -10.68 20.26
N ALA A 3 -1.08 -10.82 21.54
CA ALA A 3 0.08 -10.10 22.05
C ALA A 3 1.31 -10.44 21.19
N ARG A 4 2.01 -9.40 20.71
CA ARG A 4 3.16 -9.57 19.80
C ARG A 4 4.19 -10.52 20.39
N SER A 5 4.77 -11.38 19.57
CA SER A 5 5.87 -12.21 20.04
C SER A 5 7.07 -11.35 20.43
N LYS A 6 7.81 -11.76 21.47
CA LYS A 6 9.05 -11.07 21.89
C LYS A 6 10.12 -11.08 20.80
N ALA A 7 10.08 -12.06 19.90
CA ALA A 7 10.99 -12.15 18.77
C ALA A 7 10.67 -11.09 17.72
N PHE A 8 9.40 -10.95 17.33
CA PHE A 8 8.96 -9.93 16.39
C PHE A 8 9.21 -8.52 16.91
N GLN A 9 8.92 -8.26 18.20
CA GLN A 9 9.17 -6.94 18.80
C GLN A 9 10.66 -6.58 18.77
N ARG A 10 11.56 -7.52 19.10
CA ARG A 10 13.02 -7.30 19.03
C ARG A 10 13.49 -7.00 17.61
N ALA A 11 13.00 -7.74 16.62
CA ALA A 11 13.33 -7.50 15.21
C ALA A 11 12.80 -6.14 14.72
N LEU A 12 11.60 -5.75 15.15
CA LEU A 12 11.02 -4.44 14.86
C LEU A 12 11.85 -3.30 15.45
N ASP A 13 12.24 -3.40 16.73
CA ASP A 13 13.04 -2.37 17.37
C ASP A 13 14.42 -2.23 16.70
N ALA A 14 15.08 -3.36 16.39
CA ALA A 14 16.35 -3.34 15.64
C ALA A 14 16.22 -2.69 14.25
N ALA A 15 15.14 -2.95 13.52
CA ALA A 15 14.88 -2.32 12.23
C ALA A 15 14.59 -0.81 12.36
N LEU A 16 13.90 -0.40 13.44
CA LEU A 16 13.64 1.00 13.75
C LEU A 16 14.89 1.75 14.26
N ASP A 17 15.90 1.06 14.77
CA ASP A 17 17.15 1.70 15.17
C ASP A 17 18.14 1.80 13.98
N ASN A 18 17.88 1.10 12.88
CA ASN A 18 18.74 1.11 11.69
C ASN A 18 18.43 2.27 10.73
N GLN A 19 18.99 3.44 11.02
CA GLN A 19 18.82 4.64 10.18
C GLN A 19 19.43 4.48 8.77
N ALA A 20 20.56 3.78 8.63
CA ALA A 20 21.22 3.57 7.34
C ALA A 20 20.32 2.77 6.38
N GLN A 21 19.66 1.72 6.88
CA GLN A 21 18.67 0.95 6.12
C GLN A 21 17.52 1.84 5.65
N ARG A 22 16.94 2.65 6.53
CA ARG A 22 15.83 3.54 6.18
C ARG A 22 16.20 4.50 5.05
N GLN A 23 17.36 5.15 5.17
CA GLN A 23 17.84 6.08 4.14
C GLN A 23 18.14 5.37 2.82
N ALA A 24 18.68 4.15 2.86
CA ALA A 24 18.91 3.34 1.67
C ALA A 24 17.61 2.97 0.97
N LEU A 25 16.59 2.50 1.72
CA LEU A 25 15.28 2.15 1.20
C LEU A 25 14.54 3.38 0.66
N GLU A 26 14.50 4.47 1.41
CA GLU A 26 13.83 5.70 0.99
C GLU A 26 14.37 6.22 -0.35
N ARG A 27 15.69 6.35 -0.50
CA ARG A 27 16.31 6.79 -1.76
C ARG A 27 16.01 5.83 -2.90
N THR A 28 16.25 4.53 -2.67
CA THR A 28 16.18 3.50 -3.71
C THR A 28 14.74 3.33 -4.20
N LEU A 29 13.77 3.21 -3.28
CA LEU A 29 12.37 2.95 -3.61
C LEU A 29 11.66 4.17 -4.20
N THR A 30 12.10 5.39 -3.86
CA THR A 30 11.61 6.61 -4.52
C THR A 30 12.05 6.66 -5.98
N ARG A 31 13.32 6.36 -6.25
CA ARG A 31 13.83 6.27 -7.62
C ARG A 31 13.15 5.17 -8.43
N TYR A 32 12.89 4.01 -7.83
CA TYR A 32 12.14 2.93 -8.48
C TYR A 32 10.74 3.36 -8.90
N ARG A 33 10.01 4.09 -8.05
CA ARG A 33 8.66 4.58 -8.38
C ARG A 33 8.68 5.54 -9.57
N GLN A 34 9.63 6.46 -9.62
CA GLN A 34 9.80 7.39 -10.74
C GLN A 34 10.11 6.65 -12.05
N ARG A 35 11.14 5.80 -12.05
CA ARG A 35 11.52 5.01 -13.24
C ARG A 35 10.43 4.06 -13.70
N ARG A 36 9.63 3.52 -12.78
CA ARG A 36 8.47 2.69 -13.13
C ARG A 36 7.44 3.51 -13.92
N ALA A 37 7.14 4.74 -13.49
CA ALA A 37 6.21 5.60 -14.21
C ALA A 37 6.72 5.86 -15.64
N GLU A 38 8.00 6.17 -15.80
CA GLU A 38 8.65 6.33 -17.11
C GLU A 38 8.55 5.06 -17.97
N ALA A 39 8.83 3.89 -17.39
CA ALA A 39 8.80 2.60 -18.10
C ALA A 39 7.40 2.23 -18.63
N PHE A 40 6.34 2.73 -17.99
CA PHE A 40 4.96 2.56 -18.41
C PHE A 40 4.41 3.71 -19.26
N ALA A 41 5.15 4.81 -19.46
CA ALA A 41 4.65 6.01 -20.16
C ALA A 41 4.27 5.75 -21.64
N GLU A 42 4.93 4.79 -22.28
CA GLU A 42 4.72 4.44 -23.70
C GLU A 42 3.70 3.32 -23.92
N VAL A 43 3.05 2.81 -22.86
CA VAL A 43 2.11 1.69 -22.97
C VAL A 43 0.83 1.98 -22.19
N ASP A 44 -0.28 1.46 -22.67
CA ASP A 44 -1.51 1.47 -21.89
C ASP A 44 -1.41 0.48 -20.73
N PHE A 45 -1.01 0.99 -19.56
CA PHE A 45 -0.91 0.19 -18.34
C PHE A 45 -2.27 -0.40 -17.93
N ALA A 46 -3.38 0.32 -18.14
CA ALA A 46 -4.70 -0.16 -17.75
C ALA A 46 -5.14 -1.35 -18.62
N ALA A 47 -4.96 -1.25 -19.93
CA ALA A 47 -5.25 -2.36 -20.85
C ALA A 47 -4.35 -3.57 -20.60
N LEU A 48 -3.04 -3.37 -20.41
CA LEU A 48 -2.10 -4.45 -20.09
C LEU A 48 -2.43 -5.13 -18.75
N ARG A 49 -2.78 -4.33 -17.73
CA ARG A 49 -3.19 -4.82 -16.41
C ARG A 49 -4.47 -5.66 -16.49
N ALA A 50 -5.46 -5.20 -17.25
CA ALA A 50 -6.71 -5.92 -17.46
C ALA A 50 -6.49 -7.23 -18.23
N ASP A 51 -5.68 -7.20 -19.29
CA ASP A 51 -5.38 -8.41 -20.09
C ASP A 51 -4.64 -9.48 -19.28
N LEU A 52 -3.57 -9.08 -18.60
CA LEU A 52 -2.80 -10.03 -17.80
C LEU A 52 -3.63 -10.58 -16.62
N ARG A 53 -4.49 -9.76 -16.01
CA ARG A 53 -5.43 -10.23 -14.98
C ARG A 53 -6.36 -11.31 -15.53
N ARG A 54 -7.05 -11.07 -16.65
CA ARG A 54 -7.97 -12.05 -17.25
C ARG A 54 -7.29 -13.38 -17.55
N ARG A 55 -6.07 -13.33 -18.12
CA ARG A 55 -5.27 -14.54 -18.41
C ARG A 55 -4.91 -15.31 -17.15
N LYS A 56 -4.46 -14.60 -16.10
CA LYS A 56 -4.15 -15.21 -14.81
C LYS A 56 -5.40 -15.82 -14.16
N GLU A 57 -6.55 -15.15 -14.20
CA GLU A 57 -7.81 -15.68 -13.69
C GLU A 57 -8.23 -16.96 -14.44
N ALA A 58 -8.18 -16.95 -15.77
CA ALA A 58 -8.50 -18.11 -16.60
C ALA A 58 -7.55 -19.29 -16.32
N ALA A 59 -6.25 -19.03 -16.15
CA ALA A 59 -5.26 -20.05 -15.80
C ALA A 59 -5.52 -20.61 -14.39
N ILE A 60 -5.73 -19.75 -13.39
CA ILE A 60 -6.02 -20.17 -12.03
C ILE A 60 -7.33 -20.93 -11.95
N ALA A 61 -8.34 -20.63 -12.78
CA ALA A 61 -9.61 -21.35 -12.87
C ALA A 61 -9.51 -22.73 -13.54
N ARG A 62 -8.48 -23.01 -14.33
CA ARG A 62 -8.21 -24.32 -14.96
C ARG A 62 -6.98 -25.05 -14.39
N LEU A 63 -6.46 -24.57 -13.27
CA LEU A 63 -5.19 -25.00 -12.71
C LEU A 63 -4.99 -26.54 -12.60
N PRO A 64 -5.94 -27.37 -12.11
CA PRO A 64 -5.75 -28.82 -12.10
C PRO A 64 -5.50 -29.42 -13.48
N GLU A 65 -6.31 -29.04 -14.48
CA GLU A 65 -6.16 -29.48 -15.88
C GLU A 65 -4.81 -29.04 -16.44
N LEU A 66 -4.39 -27.80 -16.16
CA LEU A 66 -3.14 -27.25 -16.66
C LEU A 66 -1.91 -27.91 -16.03
N VAL A 67 -2.01 -28.35 -14.77
CA VAL A 67 -0.95 -29.14 -14.11
C VAL A 67 -0.77 -30.48 -14.81
N GLU A 68 -1.87 -31.19 -15.09
CA GLU A 68 -1.83 -32.48 -15.82
C GLU A 68 -1.31 -32.30 -17.25
N GLN A 69 -1.82 -31.29 -17.97
CA GLN A 69 -1.37 -30.97 -19.32
C GLN A 69 0.13 -30.64 -19.36
N PHE A 70 0.60 -29.77 -18.46
CA PHE A 70 2.01 -29.43 -18.36
C PHE A 70 2.86 -30.66 -18.06
N GLN A 71 2.42 -31.52 -17.13
CA GLN A 71 3.14 -32.73 -16.77
C GLN A 71 3.33 -33.64 -17.99
N HIS A 72 2.25 -33.96 -18.71
CA HIS A 72 2.34 -34.78 -19.92
C HIS A 72 3.24 -34.16 -20.99
N ALA A 73 3.10 -32.86 -21.25
CA ALA A 73 3.91 -32.17 -22.27
C ALA A 73 5.40 -32.14 -21.92
N ALA A 74 5.74 -31.89 -20.65
CA ALA A 74 7.13 -31.85 -20.18
C ALA A 74 7.78 -33.25 -20.19
N GLU A 75 7.04 -34.28 -19.78
CA GLU A 75 7.51 -35.67 -19.84
C GLU A 75 7.71 -36.14 -21.28
N ALA A 76 6.84 -35.74 -22.21
CA ALA A 76 6.96 -36.08 -23.64
C ALA A 76 8.24 -35.51 -24.28
N VAL A 77 8.78 -34.40 -23.78
CA VAL A 77 10.07 -33.84 -24.24
C VAL A 77 11.26 -34.30 -23.39
N GLY A 78 11.04 -35.26 -22.48
CA GLY A 78 12.08 -35.98 -21.76
C GLY A 78 12.48 -35.37 -20.41
N ALA A 79 11.68 -34.46 -19.85
CA ALA A 79 11.83 -34.02 -18.46
C ALA A 79 11.21 -35.03 -17.50
N THR A 80 11.62 -35.00 -16.23
CA THR A 80 10.94 -35.70 -15.13
C THR A 80 10.15 -34.70 -14.31
N VAL A 81 8.85 -34.91 -14.13
CA VAL A 81 7.99 -33.99 -13.36
C VAL A 81 7.61 -34.63 -12.03
N PHE A 82 7.70 -33.87 -10.95
CA PHE A 82 7.27 -34.28 -9.61
C PHE A 82 6.33 -33.23 -9.03
N LEU A 83 5.08 -33.63 -8.75
CA LEU A 83 4.10 -32.77 -8.07
C LEU A 83 4.26 -32.90 -6.55
N ALA A 84 4.91 -31.93 -5.93
CA ALA A 84 5.06 -31.82 -4.49
C ALA A 84 3.82 -31.18 -3.86
N ARG A 85 3.12 -31.93 -3.01
CA ARG A 85 1.96 -31.42 -2.26
C ARG A 85 2.37 -30.46 -1.16
N THR A 86 3.49 -30.75 -0.50
CA THR A 86 4.02 -29.94 0.61
C THR A 86 5.45 -29.50 0.38
N ALA A 87 5.91 -28.52 1.18
CA ALA A 87 7.32 -28.14 1.25
C ALA A 87 8.25 -29.30 1.65
N GLU A 88 7.76 -30.27 2.44
CA GLU A 88 8.53 -31.47 2.80
C GLU A 88 8.70 -32.42 1.61
N ASP A 89 7.65 -32.64 0.82
CA ASP A 89 7.73 -33.51 -0.36
C ASP A 89 8.76 -32.99 -1.38
N ALA A 90 8.76 -31.68 -1.63
CA ALA A 90 9.71 -31.05 -2.52
C ALA A 90 11.15 -31.19 -2.01
N ARG A 91 11.38 -30.92 -0.71
CA ARG A 91 12.71 -31.07 -0.09
C ARG A 91 13.21 -32.50 -0.16
N ARG A 92 12.36 -33.47 0.20
CA ARG A 92 12.67 -34.90 0.18
C ARG A 92 13.09 -35.34 -1.23
N TYR A 93 12.29 -35.00 -2.25
CA TYR A 93 12.57 -35.38 -3.63
C TYR A 93 13.95 -34.87 -4.11
N VAL A 94 14.24 -33.58 -3.89
CA VAL A 94 15.51 -33.01 -4.35
C VAL A 94 16.70 -33.51 -3.53
N ALA A 95 16.53 -33.72 -2.22
CA ALA A 95 17.57 -34.31 -1.37
C ALA A 95 17.90 -35.76 -1.77
N GLU A 96 16.89 -36.59 -2.05
CA GLU A 96 17.06 -37.94 -2.58
C GLU A 96 17.78 -37.91 -3.94
N LEU A 97 17.48 -36.93 -4.79
CA LEU A 97 18.18 -36.74 -6.07
C LEU A 97 19.67 -36.42 -5.85
N VAL A 98 19.99 -35.53 -4.92
CA VAL A 98 21.37 -35.18 -4.54
C VAL A 98 22.13 -36.44 -4.09
N GLN A 99 21.54 -37.24 -3.21
CA GLN A 99 22.16 -38.46 -2.69
C GLN A 99 22.33 -39.52 -3.77
N ARG A 100 21.28 -39.77 -4.56
CA ARG A 100 21.26 -40.78 -5.63
C ARG A 100 22.30 -40.50 -6.71
N LEU A 101 22.49 -39.23 -7.07
CA LEU A 101 23.42 -38.81 -8.11
C LEU A 101 24.82 -38.46 -7.57
N GLY A 102 25.03 -38.52 -6.26
CA GLY A 102 26.32 -38.18 -5.63
C GLY A 102 26.73 -36.72 -5.82
N VAL A 103 25.76 -35.80 -5.90
CA VAL A 103 25.98 -34.36 -6.13
C VAL A 103 26.73 -33.76 -4.94
N ARG A 104 27.84 -33.07 -5.22
CA ARG A 104 28.66 -32.40 -4.19
C ARG A 104 28.47 -30.90 -4.22
N LEU A 105 28.29 -30.32 -5.41
CA LEU A 105 28.12 -28.89 -5.61
C LEU A 105 26.84 -28.57 -6.35
N VAL A 106 25.99 -27.79 -5.70
CA VAL A 106 24.77 -27.22 -6.27
C VAL A 106 24.97 -25.73 -6.47
N VAL A 107 24.71 -25.25 -7.68
CA VAL A 107 24.54 -23.81 -7.96
C VAL A 107 23.07 -23.50 -8.10
N LYS A 108 22.61 -22.45 -7.43
CA LYS A 108 21.20 -22.04 -7.44
C LYS A 108 21.06 -20.64 -8.03
N SER A 109 20.09 -20.48 -8.94
CA SER A 109 19.62 -19.16 -9.33
C SER A 109 18.53 -18.69 -8.37
N LYS A 110 18.35 -17.37 -8.29
CA LYS A 110 17.34 -16.78 -7.43
C LYS A 110 15.95 -17.37 -7.65
N SER A 111 15.34 -17.90 -6.58
CA SER A 111 13.98 -18.41 -6.64
C SER A 111 13.25 -18.36 -5.29
N MET A 112 12.21 -17.52 -5.22
CA MET A 112 11.35 -17.45 -4.03
C MET A 112 10.69 -18.79 -3.68
N ALA A 113 10.47 -19.69 -4.65
CA ALA A 113 9.87 -21.00 -4.39
C ALA A 113 10.85 -21.93 -3.65
N THR A 114 12.15 -21.78 -3.89
CA THR A 114 13.18 -22.51 -3.13
C THR A 114 13.39 -21.94 -1.74
N GLU A 115 13.25 -20.62 -1.58
CA GLU A 115 13.20 -19.96 -0.27
C GLU A 115 11.95 -20.37 0.53
N GLU A 116 10.79 -20.47 -0.15
CA GLU A 116 9.50 -20.88 0.45
C GLU A 116 9.63 -22.22 1.19
N ILE A 117 10.42 -23.14 0.65
CA ILE A 117 10.60 -24.47 1.21
C ILE A 117 11.92 -24.63 1.99
N ARG A 118 12.72 -23.56 2.13
CA ARG A 118 14.08 -23.61 2.72
C ARG A 118 14.97 -24.70 2.10
N LEU A 119 15.03 -24.72 0.77
CA LEU A 119 15.71 -25.80 0.05
C LEU A 119 17.21 -25.88 0.38
N ASN A 120 17.89 -24.74 0.53
CA ASN A 120 19.34 -24.72 0.79
C ASN A 120 19.70 -25.54 2.04
N GLU A 121 19.00 -25.29 3.16
CA GLU A 121 19.18 -26.04 4.41
C GLU A 121 19.01 -27.54 4.17
N ALA A 122 17.97 -27.96 3.44
CA ALA A 122 17.71 -29.37 3.17
C ALA A 122 18.82 -30.05 2.33
N LEU A 123 19.38 -29.36 1.34
CA LEU A 123 20.45 -29.89 0.50
C LEU A 123 21.80 -29.94 1.23
N GLU A 124 22.06 -28.98 2.10
CA GLU A 124 23.23 -28.98 2.99
C GLU A 124 23.19 -30.18 3.96
N HIS A 125 22.01 -30.46 4.54
CA HIS A 125 21.82 -31.68 5.36
C HIS A 125 21.95 -32.97 4.55
N ALA A 126 21.65 -32.94 3.24
CA ALA A 126 21.85 -34.06 2.33
C ALA A 126 23.33 -34.23 1.91
N GLY A 127 24.24 -33.33 2.32
CA GLY A 127 25.67 -33.42 2.09
C GLY A 127 26.19 -32.62 0.89
N ALA A 128 25.36 -31.81 0.23
CA ALA A 128 25.78 -30.96 -0.88
C ALA A 128 26.11 -29.53 -0.42
N ARG A 129 27.13 -28.93 -1.02
CA ARG A 129 27.40 -27.49 -0.87
C ARG A 129 26.50 -26.71 -1.82
N VAL A 130 25.76 -25.72 -1.30
CA VAL A 130 24.86 -24.88 -2.12
C VAL A 130 25.45 -23.48 -2.26
N VAL A 131 25.52 -22.97 -3.50
CA VAL A 131 26.01 -21.63 -3.81
C VAL A 131 24.93 -20.84 -4.54
N GLU A 132 24.49 -19.72 -3.95
CA GLU A 132 23.65 -18.75 -4.65
C GLU A 132 24.44 -18.00 -5.70
N THR A 133 23.83 -17.83 -6.87
CA THR A 133 24.52 -17.26 -8.05
C THR A 133 24.03 -15.90 -8.49
N ASP A 134 22.89 -15.45 -7.95
CA ASP A 134 22.42 -14.06 -8.07
C ASP A 134 23.22 -13.20 -7.12
N LEU A 135 23.72 -12.05 -7.56
CA LEU A 135 24.58 -11.21 -6.72
C LEU A 135 23.91 -10.85 -5.39
N GLY A 136 22.61 -10.51 -5.43
CA GLY A 136 21.88 -10.16 -4.23
C GLY A 136 21.66 -11.34 -3.29
N GLU A 137 21.30 -12.51 -3.84
CA GLU A 137 21.15 -13.75 -3.07
C GLU A 137 22.48 -14.20 -2.45
N TRP A 138 23.58 -14.10 -3.21
CA TRP A 138 24.91 -14.44 -2.72
C TRP A 138 25.35 -13.52 -1.57
N ILE A 139 25.08 -12.22 -1.66
CA ILE A 139 25.35 -11.27 -0.57
C ILE A 139 24.60 -11.66 0.71
N VAL A 140 23.31 -12.00 0.63
CA VAL A 140 22.54 -12.38 1.84
C VAL A 140 22.93 -13.77 2.34
N GLN A 141 23.29 -14.71 1.45
CA GLN A 141 23.83 -16.01 1.83
C GLN A 141 25.13 -15.85 2.65
N LEU A 142 26.09 -15.05 2.16
CA LEU A 142 27.33 -14.75 2.88
C LEU A 142 27.09 -14.04 4.22
N ALA A 143 26.01 -13.28 4.33
CA ALA A 143 25.62 -12.61 5.57
C ALA A 143 24.86 -13.53 6.55
N GLY A 144 24.44 -14.73 6.14
CA GLY A 144 23.56 -15.59 6.93
C GLY A 144 22.15 -15.00 7.10
N GLU A 145 21.69 -14.25 6.11
CA GLU A 145 20.42 -13.52 6.13
C GLU A 145 19.46 -14.05 5.06
N ARG A 146 18.16 -13.77 5.26
CA ARG A 146 17.14 -14.03 4.24
C ARG A 146 17.00 -12.85 3.29
N PRO A 147 16.46 -13.03 2.08
CA PRO A 147 16.15 -11.93 1.17
C PRO A 147 15.18 -10.94 1.80
N SER A 148 15.46 -9.64 1.69
CA SER A 148 14.52 -8.61 2.15
C SER A 148 13.57 -8.14 1.04
N HIS A 149 13.81 -8.46 -0.23
CA HIS A 149 12.95 -8.07 -1.35
C HIS A 149 12.88 -9.15 -2.44
N LEU A 150 11.68 -9.33 -3.00
CA LEU A 150 11.42 -10.27 -4.10
C LEU A 150 12.33 -10.14 -5.33
N ILE A 151 12.84 -8.94 -5.66
CA ILE A 151 13.70 -8.70 -6.85
C ILE A 151 15.10 -8.20 -6.49
N GLY A 152 15.27 -7.48 -5.38
CA GLY A 152 16.58 -7.03 -4.87
C GLY A 152 16.87 -7.57 -3.47
N PRO A 153 17.37 -8.82 -3.33
CA PRO A 153 17.48 -9.52 -2.04
C PRO A 153 18.22 -8.73 -0.96
N ALA A 154 19.29 -8.04 -1.35
CA ALA A 154 20.16 -7.26 -0.48
C ALA A 154 19.84 -5.74 -0.45
N ILE A 155 18.65 -5.30 -0.87
CA ILE A 155 18.30 -3.86 -0.99
C ILE A 155 18.42 -3.07 0.33
N HIS A 156 18.42 -3.76 1.46
CA HIS A 156 18.55 -3.18 2.79
C HIS A 156 20.00 -2.88 3.20
N LYS A 157 20.99 -3.36 2.43
CA LYS A 157 22.42 -3.12 2.68
C LYS A 157 22.96 -1.97 1.84
N SER A 158 23.83 -1.17 2.43
CA SER A 158 24.62 -0.17 1.70
C SER A 158 25.82 -0.82 0.99
N ARG A 159 26.39 -0.13 0.00
CA ARG A 159 27.60 -0.60 -0.70
C ARG A 159 28.80 -0.73 0.24
N GLU A 160 28.87 0.10 1.27
CA GLU A 160 29.92 0.07 2.30
C GLU A 160 29.80 -1.21 3.14
N GLN A 161 28.59 -1.58 3.55
CA GLN A 161 28.35 -2.84 4.29
C GLN A 161 28.66 -4.07 3.44
N ILE A 162 28.35 -4.03 2.13
CA ILE A 162 28.67 -5.13 1.20
C ILE A 162 30.20 -5.27 1.04
N ALA A 163 30.91 -4.15 0.91
CA ALA A 163 32.37 -4.16 0.79
C ALA A 163 33.05 -4.71 2.05
N GLU A 164 32.57 -4.33 3.24
CA GLU A 164 33.04 -4.88 4.51
C GLU A 164 32.79 -6.38 4.61
N LEU A 165 31.59 -6.84 4.22
CA LEU A 165 31.25 -8.27 4.18
C LEU A 165 32.21 -9.04 3.26
N PHE A 166 32.42 -8.58 2.03
CA PHE A 166 33.33 -9.24 1.09
C PHE A 166 34.77 -9.22 1.60
N SER A 167 35.21 -8.12 2.19
CA SER A 167 36.56 -8.00 2.74
C SER A 167 36.80 -9.01 3.86
N ARG A 168 35.81 -9.20 4.74
CA ARG A 168 35.86 -10.17 5.83
C ARG A 168 35.87 -11.62 5.31
N VAL A 169 35.00 -11.94 4.35
CA VAL A 169 34.88 -13.31 3.81
C VAL A 169 36.12 -13.71 3.00
N LEU A 170 36.68 -12.79 2.22
CA LEU A 170 37.81 -13.06 1.33
C LEU A 170 39.18 -12.78 1.96
N GLY A 171 39.22 -12.20 3.16
CA GLY A 171 40.47 -11.89 3.86
C GLY A 171 41.35 -10.82 3.19
N ARG A 172 40.77 -9.99 2.30
CA ARG A 172 41.47 -8.89 1.61
C ARG A 172 40.59 -7.63 1.51
N PRO A 173 41.15 -6.41 1.58
CA PRO A 173 40.34 -5.20 1.50
C PRO A 173 39.70 -5.03 0.11
N ILE A 174 38.37 -4.89 0.08
CA ILE A 174 37.58 -4.59 -1.11
C ILE A 174 36.97 -3.20 -0.93
N PRO A 175 37.17 -2.25 -1.87
CA PRO A 175 36.59 -0.92 -1.74
C PRO A 175 35.08 -0.92 -2.03
N PRO A 176 34.33 0.07 -1.51
CA PRO A 176 32.89 0.20 -1.71
C PRO A 176 32.51 0.78 -3.09
N ASP A 177 33.13 0.24 -4.15
CA ASP A 177 32.90 0.62 -5.54
C ASP A 177 32.06 -0.46 -6.26
N PRO A 178 30.86 -0.14 -6.78
CA PRO A 178 29.97 -1.15 -7.37
C PRO A 178 30.60 -1.98 -8.51
N PRO A 179 31.30 -1.41 -9.51
CA PRO A 179 32.03 -2.18 -10.51
C PRO A 179 32.99 -3.21 -9.92
N GLN A 180 33.78 -2.82 -8.90
CA GLN A 180 34.72 -3.74 -8.25
C GLN A 180 34.02 -4.82 -7.43
N LEU A 181 32.97 -4.48 -6.69
CA LEU A 181 32.16 -5.47 -5.95
C LEU A 181 31.57 -6.53 -6.90
N VAL A 182 31.05 -6.10 -8.05
CA VAL A 182 30.54 -7.00 -9.09
C VAL A 182 31.67 -7.85 -9.68
N GLN A 183 32.86 -7.28 -9.91
CA GLN A 183 34.00 -8.03 -10.41
C GLN A 183 34.43 -9.14 -9.46
N VAL A 184 34.51 -8.85 -8.15
CA VAL A 184 34.83 -9.85 -7.13
C VAL A 184 33.82 -11.00 -7.14
N ALA A 185 32.51 -10.68 -7.14
CA ALA A 185 31.47 -11.71 -7.21
C ALA A 185 31.60 -12.57 -8.48
N ARG A 186 31.93 -11.96 -9.63
CA ARG A 186 32.14 -12.67 -10.90
C ARG A 186 33.34 -13.61 -10.84
N GLU A 187 34.44 -13.21 -10.21
CA GLU A 187 35.64 -14.05 -10.05
C GLU A 187 35.33 -15.28 -9.20
N GLU A 188 34.67 -15.09 -8.05
CA GLU A 188 34.32 -16.17 -7.12
C GLU A 188 33.27 -17.13 -7.71
N LEU A 189 32.19 -16.60 -8.29
CA LEU A 189 31.07 -17.43 -8.77
C LEU A 189 31.40 -18.18 -10.07
N ARG A 190 32.32 -17.67 -10.91
CA ARG A 190 32.65 -18.29 -12.22
C ARG A 190 33.06 -19.75 -12.07
N ARG A 191 33.88 -20.05 -11.07
CA ARG A 191 34.36 -21.40 -10.78
C ARG A 191 33.21 -22.33 -10.36
N ALA A 192 32.31 -21.82 -9.51
CA ALA A 192 31.15 -22.58 -9.05
C ALA A 192 30.24 -23.02 -10.20
N PHE A 193 29.99 -22.18 -11.21
CA PHE A 193 29.16 -22.59 -12.36
C PHE A 193 29.77 -23.73 -13.18
N ILE A 194 31.10 -23.75 -13.32
CA ILE A 194 31.82 -24.74 -14.15
C ILE A 194 31.93 -26.08 -13.42
N GLU A 195 32.17 -26.04 -12.10
CA GLU A 195 32.39 -27.23 -11.28
C GLU A 195 31.10 -27.86 -10.72
N ALA A 196 29.94 -27.22 -10.91
CA ALA A 196 28.70 -27.70 -10.32
C ALA A 196 28.16 -28.97 -10.99
N ASP A 197 27.70 -29.90 -10.15
CA ASP A 197 27.05 -31.14 -10.60
C ASP A 197 25.55 -30.92 -10.88
N MET A 198 24.96 -29.92 -10.23
CA MET A 198 23.52 -29.63 -10.32
C MET A 198 23.25 -28.14 -10.32
N GLY A 199 22.40 -27.71 -11.25
CA GLY A 199 21.85 -26.37 -11.32
C GLY A 199 20.40 -26.35 -10.85
N ILE A 200 20.04 -25.45 -9.93
CA ILE A 200 18.68 -25.30 -9.45
C ILE A 200 18.14 -23.92 -9.82
N THR A 201 16.96 -23.87 -10.43
CA THR A 201 16.31 -22.62 -10.84
C THR A 201 14.86 -22.55 -10.36
N GLY A 202 14.27 -21.35 -10.40
CA GLY A 202 12.83 -21.20 -10.48
C GLY A 202 12.37 -20.93 -11.92
N ALA A 203 11.08 -20.67 -12.10
CA ALA A 203 10.54 -20.14 -13.34
C ALA A 203 9.57 -18.98 -13.06
N ASN A 204 9.42 -18.08 -14.04
CA ASN A 204 8.44 -16.99 -14.02
C ASN A 204 7.10 -17.42 -14.60
N ALA A 205 7.12 -18.34 -15.57
CA ALA A 205 5.95 -19.05 -16.09
C ALA A 205 6.31 -20.48 -16.50
N ALA A 206 5.31 -21.35 -16.58
CA ALA A 206 5.43 -22.72 -17.08
C ALA A 206 4.28 -22.94 -18.10
N ILE A 207 4.62 -23.21 -19.37
CA ILE A 207 3.65 -23.28 -20.46
C ILE A 207 3.12 -24.71 -20.56
N ALA A 208 1.83 -24.89 -20.29
CA ALA A 208 1.19 -26.21 -20.25
C ALA A 208 1.18 -26.91 -21.61
N GLU A 209 0.94 -26.16 -22.70
CA GLU A 209 0.92 -26.68 -24.07
C GLU A 209 2.19 -27.43 -24.48
N THR A 210 3.36 -26.94 -24.05
CA THR A 210 4.66 -27.41 -24.55
C THR A 210 5.58 -27.99 -23.48
N GLY A 211 5.17 -27.94 -22.21
CA GLY A 211 6.04 -28.32 -21.07
C GLY A 211 7.23 -27.39 -20.88
N THR A 212 7.16 -26.16 -21.41
CA THR A 212 8.29 -25.21 -21.46
C THR A 212 8.34 -24.34 -20.21
N LEU A 213 9.52 -24.18 -19.62
CA LEU A 213 9.77 -23.23 -18.55
C LEU A 213 10.23 -21.88 -19.11
N VAL A 214 9.72 -20.79 -18.55
CA VAL A 214 10.13 -19.42 -18.90
C VAL A 214 10.85 -18.79 -17.72
N ILE A 215 12.13 -18.44 -17.91
CA ILE A 215 12.99 -17.85 -16.90
C ILE A 215 13.38 -16.44 -17.34
N VAL A 216 13.15 -15.46 -16.47
CA VAL A 216 13.38 -14.04 -16.75
C VAL A 216 14.44 -13.53 -15.79
N THR A 217 15.55 -13.01 -16.33
CA THR A 217 16.67 -12.54 -15.50
C THR A 217 17.34 -11.30 -16.10
N ASN A 218 17.87 -10.45 -15.21
CA ASN A 218 18.73 -9.32 -15.55
C ASN A 218 20.23 -9.68 -15.47
N GLU A 219 20.54 -10.83 -14.88
CA GLU A 219 21.89 -11.36 -14.71
C GLU A 219 22.06 -12.61 -15.57
N GLY A 220 23.28 -12.86 -16.04
CA GLY A 220 23.57 -14.03 -16.87
C GLY A 220 23.65 -15.36 -16.11
N ASN A 221 23.56 -15.31 -14.79
CA ASN A 221 23.69 -16.46 -13.89
C ASN A 221 22.63 -17.54 -14.14
N ALA A 222 21.35 -17.19 -14.29
CA ALA A 222 20.28 -18.18 -14.38
C ALA A 222 20.40 -19.05 -15.65
N GLU A 223 20.91 -18.47 -16.75
CA GLU A 223 21.26 -19.22 -17.95
C GLU A 223 22.38 -20.22 -17.65
N LEU A 224 23.49 -19.77 -17.04
CA LEU A 224 24.60 -20.66 -16.69
C LEU A 224 24.16 -21.79 -15.74
N VAL A 225 23.30 -21.51 -14.75
CA VAL A 225 22.72 -22.52 -13.85
C VAL A 225 21.84 -23.51 -14.62
N ALA A 226 21.04 -23.04 -15.59
CA ALA A 226 20.14 -23.89 -16.35
C ALA A 226 20.85 -24.69 -17.45
N THR A 227 22.03 -24.27 -17.91
CA THR A 227 22.64 -24.85 -19.11
C THR A 227 24.00 -25.49 -18.90
N LEU A 228 24.77 -25.21 -17.83
CA LEU A 228 26.10 -25.81 -17.65
C LEU A 228 26.09 -27.13 -16.86
N PRO A 229 25.42 -27.21 -15.68
CA PRO A 229 25.48 -28.43 -14.87
C PRO A 229 24.81 -29.62 -15.58
N PRO A 230 25.29 -30.85 -15.38
CA PRO A 230 24.73 -32.04 -16.02
C PRO A 230 23.31 -32.39 -15.55
N VAL A 231 22.86 -31.83 -14.42
CA VAL A 231 21.49 -31.97 -13.91
C VAL A 231 20.88 -30.59 -13.69
N HIS A 232 19.69 -30.35 -14.26
CA HIS A 232 18.91 -29.13 -14.02
C HIS A 232 17.65 -29.47 -13.24
N VAL A 233 17.44 -28.82 -12.10
CA VAL A 233 16.20 -28.89 -11.33
C VAL A 233 15.49 -27.54 -11.36
N ALA A 234 14.22 -27.51 -11.74
CA ALA A 234 13.37 -26.33 -11.67
C ALA A 234 12.29 -26.51 -10.60
N VAL A 235 12.22 -25.58 -9.65
CA VAL A 235 11.16 -25.57 -8.61
C VAL A 235 10.16 -24.46 -8.94
N VAL A 236 8.92 -24.84 -9.23
CA VAL A 236 7.91 -23.92 -9.79
C VAL A 236 6.60 -24.08 -9.04
N GLY A 237 6.10 -22.99 -8.45
CA GLY A 237 4.74 -22.97 -7.90
C GLY A 237 3.71 -23.19 -9.00
N ILE A 238 2.71 -24.05 -8.74
CA ILE A 238 1.68 -24.38 -9.74
C ILE A 238 0.88 -23.13 -10.18
N ASP A 239 0.82 -22.09 -9.35
CA ASP A 239 0.21 -20.79 -9.66
C ASP A 239 0.86 -20.05 -10.84
N LYS A 240 2.00 -20.52 -11.34
CA LYS A 240 2.74 -19.94 -12.47
C LYS A 240 2.49 -20.65 -13.80
N ILE A 241 1.72 -21.72 -13.82
CA ILE A 241 1.38 -22.41 -15.06
C ILE A 241 0.45 -21.52 -15.89
N VAL A 242 0.73 -21.43 -17.19
CA VAL A 242 -0.08 -20.72 -18.18
C VAL A 242 -0.48 -21.69 -19.30
N PRO A 243 -1.67 -21.51 -19.92
CA PRO A 243 -2.14 -22.44 -20.94
C PRO A 243 -1.21 -22.56 -22.16
N THR A 244 -0.83 -21.44 -22.76
CA THR A 244 -0.20 -21.39 -24.09
C THR A 244 0.99 -20.43 -24.13
N LEU A 245 1.77 -20.50 -25.20
CA LEU A 245 2.87 -19.56 -25.43
C LEU A 245 2.39 -18.09 -25.50
N ASP A 246 1.19 -17.84 -26.00
CA ASP A 246 0.59 -16.50 -26.14
C ASP A 246 0.31 -15.81 -24.79
N ASP A 247 0.32 -16.56 -23.69
CA ASP A 247 0.16 -16.00 -22.35
C ASP A 247 1.47 -15.36 -21.81
N VAL A 248 2.60 -15.63 -22.45
CA VAL A 248 3.93 -15.17 -21.99
C VAL A 248 4.24 -13.72 -22.40
N PRO A 249 3.99 -13.25 -23.64
CA PRO A 249 4.30 -11.87 -24.03
C PRO A 249 3.65 -10.80 -23.13
N PRO A 250 2.36 -10.90 -22.72
CA PRO A 250 1.78 -9.95 -21.76
C PRO A 250 2.53 -9.93 -20.42
N LEU A 251 2.93 -11.09 -19.90
CA LEU A 251 3.76 -11.20 -18.69
C LEU A 251 5.11 -10.49 -18.89
N LEU A 252 5.80 -10.71 -20.02
CA LEU A 252 7.10 -10.09 -20.32
C LEU A 252 7.01 -8.58 -20.54
N ARG A 253 5.88 -8.06 -21.03
CA ARG A 253 5.66 -6.61 -21.14
C ARG A 253 5.48 -5.95 -19.77
N VAL A 254 4.93 -6.66 -18.80
CA VAL A 254 4.50 -6.06 -17.53
C VAL A 254 5.48 -6.33 -16.39
N LEU A 255 5.99 -7.56 -16.26
CA LEU A 255 6.87 -7.98 -15.18
C LEU A 255 8.13 -7.10 -15.03
N PRO A 256 8.92 -6.83 -16.09
CA PRO A 256 10.15 -6.05 -15.98
C PRO A 256 9.87 -4.58 -15.68
N ARG A 257 8.79 -4.02 -16.24
CA ARG A 257 8.36 -2.64 -15.99
C ARG A 257 7.91 -2.46 -14.54
N ALA A 258 7.15 -3.41 -14.01
CA ALA A 258 6.65 -3.37 -12.65
C ALA A 258 7.74 -3.64 -11.59
N GLY A 259 8.65 -4.57 -11.87
CA GLY A 259 9.73 -4.95 -10.95
C GLY A 259 10.95 -4.05 -11.08
N ALA A 260 11.73 -4.25 -12.14
CA ALA A 260 13.04 -3.59 -12.32
C ALA A 260 12.95 -2.18 -12.92
N ALA A 261 11.74 -1.69 -13.23
CA ALA A 261 11.52 -0.44 -13.96
C ALA A 261 12.24 -0.42 -15.33
N GLN A 262 12.22 -1.56 -16.04
CA GLN A 262 12.82 -1.73 -17.36
C GLN A 262 11.75 -2.12 -18.38
N LYS A 263 11.91 -1.71 -19.66
CA LYS A 263 10.97 -2.07 -20.73
C LYS A 263 10.97 -3.57 -21.03
N LEU A 264 12.10 -4.23 -20.85
CA LEU A 264 12.31 -5.68 -20.93
C LEU A 264 13.52 -6.03 -20.05
N THR A 265 13.64 -7.28 -19.60
CA THR A 265 14.87 -7.75 -18.95
C THR A 265 15.97 -8.05 -19.97
N VAL A 266 17.19 -8.23 -19.49
CA VAL A 266 18.36 -8.53 -20.33
C VAL A 266 18.26 -9.91 -20.99
N ARG A 267 17.69 -10.90 -20.31
CA ARG A 267 17.53 -12.27 -20.84
C ARG A 267 16.16 -12.85 -20.52
N VAL A 268 15.65 -13.65 -21.46
CA VAL A 268 14.46 -14.50 -21.31
C VAL A 268 14.82 -15.88 -21.87
N LEU A 269 14.82 -16.89 -21.01
CA LEU A 269 15.14 -18.27 -21.36
C LEU A 269 13.86 -19.09 -21.50
N PHE A 270 13.74 -19.84 -22.58
CA PHE A 270 12.72 -20.85 -22.78
C PHE A 270 13.39 -22.22 -22.73
N VAL A 271 13.10 -23.02 -21.70
CA VAL A 271 13.70 -24.34 -21.49
C VAL A 271 12.65 -25.41 -21.76
N THR A 272 12.89 -26.23 -22.78
CA THR A 272 11.96 -27.29 -23.23
C THR A 272 12.70 -28.63 -23.24
N GLY A 273 12.62 -29.35 -22.12
CA GLY A 273 13.33 -30.61 -21.93
C GLY A 273 14.84 -30.47 -21.66
N PRO A 274 15.55 -31.59 -21.44
CA PRO A 274 17.01 -31.62 -21.34
C PRO A 274 17.69 -31.13 -22.64
N THR A 275 18.94 -30.68 -22.54
CA THR A 275 19.67 -30.25 -23.75
C THR A 275 19.89 -31.45 -24.68
N ARG A 276 19.63 -31.24 -25.97
CA ARG A 276 19.74 -32.27 -27.00
C ARG A 276 20.22 -31.65 -28.30
N THR A 277 21.04 -32.39 -29.04
CA THR A 277 21.43 -32.07 -30.42
C THR A 277 21.26 -33.32 -31.27
N ALA A 278 21.17 -33.13 -32.58
CA ALA A 278 21.42 -34.21 -33.52
C ALA A 278 22.91 -34.22 -33.86
N ASP A 279 23.53 -35.39 -33.92
CA ASP A 279 24.87 -35.53 -34.50
C ASP A 279 24.81 -35.50 -36.04
N ILE A 280 25.95 -35.70 -36.71
CA ILE A 280 26.04 -35.70 -38.18
C ILE A 280 25.23 -36.83 -38.83
N GLU A 281 24.89 -37.87 -38.07
CA GLU A 281 24.07 -39.01 -38.49
C GLU A 281 22.59 -38.85 -38.09
N ILE A 282 22.20 -37.66 -37.59
CA ILE A 282 20.83 -37.35 -37.15
C ILE A 282 20.41 -38.17 -35.91
N GLN A 283 21.37 -38.70 -35.14
CA GLN A 283 21.09 -39.35 -33.87
C GLN A 283 20.95 -38.30 -32.76
N LEU A 284 19.86 -38.41 -32.00
CA LEU A 284 19.59 -37.48 -30.91
C LEU A 284 20.48 -37.80 -29.70
N VAL A 285 21.41 -36.90 -29.40
CA VAL A 285 22.30 -36.99 -28.24
C VAL A 285 21.86 -35.99 -27.17
N ARG A 286 21.70 -36.44 -25.93
CA ARG A 286 21.41 -35.58 -24.76
C ARG A 286 22.69 -35.11 -24.08
N GLY A 287 22.63 -33.93 -23.46
CA GLY A 287 23.78 -33.33 -22.77
C GLY A 287 24.70 -32.52 -23.67
N ALA A 288 24.23 -32.08 -24.85
CA ALA A 288 25.05 -31.36 -25.83
C ALA A 288 25.72 -30.10 -25.27
N HIS A 289 24.99 -29.34 -24.46
CA HIS A 289 25.46 -28.08 -23.85
C HIS A 289 25.61 -28.13 -22.33
N GLY A 290 25.18 -29.23 -21.66
CA GLY A 290 25.17 -29.40 -20.20
C GLY A 290 24.12 -30.41 -19.72
N PRO A 291 22.91 -29.99 -19.28
CA PRO A 291 21.95 -30.88 -18.60
C PRO A 291 21.51 -32.11 -19.41
N ARG A 292 21.88 -33.29 -18.94
CA ARG A 292 21.38 -34.58 -19.44
C ARG A 292 20.00 -34.90 -18.89
N GLU A 293 19.73 -34.42 -17.68
CA GLU A 293 18.47 -34.59 -16.95
C GLU A 293 17.86 -33.23 -16.61
N LEU A 294 16.56 -33.11 -16.82
CA LEU A 294 15.73 -31.98 -16.38
C LEU A 294 14.66 -32.52 -15.43
N HIS A 295 14.70 -32.07 -14.17
CA HIS A 295 13.69 -32.36 -13.16
C HIS A 295 12.85 -31.11 -12.90
N ILE A 296 11.53 -31.22 -12.93
CA ILE A 296 10.61 -30.12 -12.66
C ILE A 296 9.77 -30.48 -11.44
N VAL A 297 10.00 -29.76 -10.34
CA VAL A 297 9.22 -29.88 -9.11
C VAL A 297 8.09 -28.85 -9.16
N LEU A 298 6.88 -29.32 -9.43
CA LEU A 298 5.67 -28.53 -9.34
C LEU A 298 5.24 -28.45 -7.88
N LEU A 299 5.19 -27.25 -7.32
CA LEU A 299 4.93 -27.01 -5.90
C LEU A 299 3.51 -26.52 -5.69
N ASP A 300 2.69 -27.34 -5.02
CA ASP A 300 1.37 -26.95 -4.53
C ASP A 300 1.52 -26.10 -3.26
N ASN A 301 1.91 -26.72 -2.13
CA ASN A 301 2.14 -26.07 -0.84
C ASN A 301 1.00 -25.08 -0.46
N GLY A 302 -0.24 -25.55 -0.57
CA GLY A 302 -1.45 -24.80 -0.22
C GLY A 302 -2.10 -24.01 -1.37
N ARG A 303 -1.56 -24.05 -2.60
CA ARG A 303 -2.11 -23.32 -3.75
C ARG A 303 -3.44 -23.89 -4.24
N PHE A 304 -3.61 -25.21 -4.26
CA PHE A 304 -4.91 -25.80 -4.58
C PHE A 304 -5.97 -25.43 -3.54
N ALA A 305 -5.63 -25.46 -2.25
CA ALA A 305 -6.55 -25.03 -1.19
C ALA A 305 -6.89 -23.52 -1.31
N ALA A 306 -5.89 -22.67 -1.57
CA ALA A 306 -6.11 -21.24 -1.74
C ALA A 306 -6.95 -20.90 -2.98
N ARG A 307 -6.87 -21.71 -4.04
CA ARG A 307 -7.69 -21.55 -5.25
C ARG A 307 -9.19 -21.67 -4.91
N GLU A 308 -9.54 -22.63 -4.07
CA GLU A 308 -10.93 -22.87 -3.64
C GLU A 308 -11.39 -21.88 -2.54
N ASP A 309 -10.47 -21.07 -2.03
CA ASP A 309 -10.77 -20.05 -1.02
C ASP A 309 -11.23 -18.74 -1.67
N PRO A 310 -12.51 -18.35 -1.53
CA PRO A 310 -13.03 -17.14 -2.17
C PRO A 310 -12.39 -15.85 -1.62
N ASP A 311 -11.83 -15.88 -0.41
CA ASP A 311 -11.19 -14.70 0.16
C ASP A 311 -9.74 -14.56 -0.29
N LEU A 312 -9.03 -15.65 -0.61
CA LEU A 312 -7.57 -15.66 -0.81
C LEU A 312 -7.11 -16.08 -2.22
N SER A 313 -7.98 -16.63 -3.07
CA SER A 313 -7.63 -17.15 -4.41
C SER A 313 -6.93 -16.12 -5.30
N GLU A 314 -7.30 -14.84 -5.21
CA GLU A 314 -6.66 -13.76 -5.99
C GLU A 314 -5.16 -13.56 -5.65
N ALA A 315 -4.68 -14.05 -4.51
CA ALA A 315 -3.24 -14.02 -4.18
C ALA A 315 -2.41 -14.84 -5.19
N LEU A 316 -3.01 -15.87 -5.81
CA LEU A 316 -2.37 -16.74 -6.80
C LEU A 316 -2.15 -16.05 -8.16
N LEU A 317 -2.77 -14.90 -8.41
CA LEU A 317 -2.56 -14.13 -9.63
C LEU A 317 -1.17 -13.46 -9.66
N CYS A 318 -0.49 -13.39 -8.52
CA CYS A 318 0.73 -12.61 -8.36
C CYS A 318 1.90 -13.12 -9.20
N ILE A 319 2.47 -12.22 -10.00
CA ILE A 319 3.64 -12.49 -10.86
C ILE A 319 5.00 -12.24 -10.15
N ARG A 320 5.00 -12.05 -8.83
CA ARG A 320 6.20 -11.84 -7.99
C ARG A 320 7.09 -10.63 -8.40
N CYS A 321 6.51 -9.58 -8.97
CA CYS A 321 7.26 -8.39 -9.41
C CYS A 321 7.81 -7.51 -8.26
N GLY A 322 7.23 -7.58 -7.05
CA GLY A 322 7.63 -6.74 -5.91
C GLY A 322 7.18 -5.28 -5.93
N ALA A 323 6.41 -4.86 -6.93
CA ALA A 323 5.91 -3.47 -7.04
C ALA A 323 5.16 -3.00 -5.79
N CYS A 324 4.41 -3.89 -5.13
CA CYS A 324 3.70 -3.59 -3.89
C CYS A 324 4.63 -3.22 -2.72
N SER A 325 5.84 -3.78 -2.66
CA SER A 325 6.83 -3.48 -1.62
C SER A 325 7.39 -2.07 -1.80
N ASN A 326 7.62 -1.66 -3.05
CA ASN A 326 8.18 -0.36 -3.42
C ASN A 326 7.31 0.83 -2.98
N VAL A 327 6.01 0.63 -2.83
CA VAL A 327 5.05 1.67 -2.42
C VAL A 327 4.57 1.54 -0.98
N CYS A 328 4.94 0.48 -0.27
CA CYS A 328 4.41 0.18 1.06
C CYS A 328 5.13 1.02 2.13
N PRO A 329 4.46 1.97 2.82
CA PRO A 329 5.15 2.91 3.72
C PRO A 329 5.90 2.22 4.87
N PRO A 330 5.30 1.28 5.63
CA PRO A 330 6.05 0.62 6.70
C PRO A 330 7.18 -0.27 6.17
N TYR A 331 7.05 -0.87 4.98
CA TYR A 331 8.16 -1.61 4.36
C TYR A 331 9.38 -0.71 4.12
N GLN A 332 9.18 0.55 3.70
CA GLN A 332 10.28 1.49 3.49
C GLN A 332 10.99 1.88 4.80
N VAL A 333 10.34 1.68 5.95
CA VAL A 333 10.93 1.94 7.26
C VAL A 333 11.64 0.70 7.81
N VAL A 334 10.99 -0.47 7.76
CA VAL A 334 11.48 -1.66 8.49
C VAL A 334 12.02 -2.79 7.61
N SER A 335 12.05 -2.60 6.28
CA SER A 335 12.46 -3.62 5.30
C SER A 335 11.55 -4.85 5.26
N GLY A 336 11.86 -5.81 4.39
CA GLY A 336 11.03 -6.98 4.15
C GLY A 336 11.18 -8.12 5.14
N HIS A 337 12.22 -8.14 5.98
CA HIS A 337 12.43 -9.21 6.97
C HIS A 337 11.32 -9.31 8.01
N LEU A 338 10.55 -8.23 8.21
CA LEU A 338 9.39 -8.17 9.08
C LEU A 338 8.05 -8.37 8.34
N PHE A 339 8.05 -8.33 7.01
CA PHE A 339 6.84 -8.40 6.17
C PHE A 339 6.64 -9.80 5.60
N GLY A 340 6.16 -10.73 6.42
CA GLY A 340 5.88 -12.11 6.03
C GLY A 340 6.97 -13.08 6.47
N HIS A 341 6.75 -14.37 6.24
CA HIS A 341 7.74 -15.40 6.59
C HIS A 341 8.85 -15.49 5.54
N ILE A 342 8.53 -15.70 4.26
CA ILE A 342 9.50 -15.74 3.15
C ILE A 342 9.21 -14.67 2.10
N TYR A 343 7.98 -14.64 1.61
CA TYR A 343 7.55 -13.61 0.66
C TYR A 343 7.44 -12.27 1.37
N THR A 344 8.06 -11.25 0.79
CA THR A 344 8.14 -9.92 1.41
C THR A 344 7.11 -8.92 0.89
N GLY A 345 6.90 -7.86 1.66
CA GLY A 345 5.98 -6.77 1.35
C GLY A 345 4.49 -7.14 1.48
N PRO A 346 3.58 -6.29 0.98
CA PRO A 346 2.14 -6.47 1.17
C PRO A 346 1.59 -7.81 0.68
N ILE A 347 1.98 -8.25 -0.52
CA ILE A 347 1.54 -9.55 -1.05
C ILE A 347 2.11 -10.73 -0.25
N GLY A 348 3.23 -10.54 0.44
CA GLY A 348 3.85 -11.55 1.28
C GLY A 348 2.97 -11.98 2.46
N LEU A 349 2.08 -11.10 2.94
CA LEU A 349 1.18 -11.38 4.05
C LEU A 349 0.15 -12.47 3.71
N PRO A 350 -0.71 -12.34 2.67
CA PRO A 350 -1.61 -13.42 2.29
C PRO A 350 -0.87 -14.69 1.83
N LEU A 351 0.29 -14.57 1.16
CA LEU A 351 1.07 -15.75 0.78
C LEU A 351 1.65 -16.49 2.00
N THR A 352 2.04 -15.76 3.05
CA THR A 352 2.48 -16.39 4.30
C THR A 352 1.33 -17.17 4.94
N ALA A 353 0.11 -16.61 4.93
CA ALA A 353 -1.07 -17.32 5.42
C ALA A 353 -1.32 -18.63 4.63
N ILE A 354 -1.16 -18.59 3.30
CA ILE A 354 -1.36 -19.75 2.42
C ILE A 354 -0.28 -20.81 2.61
N HIS A 355 1.00 -20.43 2.62
CA HIS A 355 2.12 -21.38 2.56
C HIS A 355 2.68 -21.79 3.93
N HIS A 356 2.42 -20.99 4.96
CA HIS A 356 3.01 -21.15 6.30
C HIS A 356 2.01 -21.07 7.45
N GLY A 357 0.71 -20.88 7.16
CA GLY A 357 -0.34 -20.83 8.17
C GLY A 357 -0.54 -19.46 8.83
N LEU A 358 -1.59 -19.36 9.64
CA LEU A 358 -2.03 -18.11 10.26
C LEU A 358 -1.13 -17.68 11.42
N GLU A 359 -0.46 -18.62 12.09
CA GLU A 359 0.50 -18.37 13.16
C GLU A 359 1.73 -17.62 12.62
N ALA A 360 2.25 -18.02 11.45
CA ALA A 360 3.42 -17.41 10.83
C ALA A 360 3.15 -15.97 10.36
N VAL A 361 1.90 -15.63 10.02
CA VAL A 361 1.52 -14.28 9.58
C VAL A 361 0.95 -13.42 10.70
N ALA A 362 0.63 -13.98 11.87
CA ALA A 362 -0.12 -13.31 12.93
C ALA A 362 0.48 -11.96 13.35
N ASP A 363 1.80 -11.92 13.53
CA ASP A 363 2.57 -10.71 13.80
C ASP A 363 2.76 -9.87 12.52
N PRO A 364 3.34 -10.36 11.40
CA PRO A 364 3.58 -9.54 10.21
C PRO A 364 2.36 -8.83 9.59
N GLN A 365 1.16 -9.44 9.59
CA GLN A 365 -0.01 -8.86 8.94
C GLN A 365 -0.42 -7.50 9.53
N SER A 366 -0.05 -7.26 10.80
CA SER A 366 -0.42 -6.05 11.52
C SER A 366 0.31 -4.81 11.03
N LEU A 367 1.41 -4.97 10.29
CA LEU A 367 2.20 -3.87 9.75
C LEU A 367 1.45 -3.12 8.64
N CYS A 368 0.44 -3.73 8.01
CA CYS A 368 -0.34 -3.07 6.98
C CYS A 368 -1.21 -1.94 7.55
N VAL A 369 -0.98 -0.72 7.05
CA VAL A 369 -1.73 0.51 7.37
C VAL A 369 -3.01 0.68 6.56
N SER A 370 -3.32 -0.24 5.65
CA SER A 370 -4.51 -0.22 4.78
C SER A 370 -4.64 1.07 3.95
N CYS A 371 -3.57 1.49 3.26
CA CYS A 371 -3.52 2.72 2.44
C CYS A 371 -3.78 2.52 0.94
N ASN A 372 -4.05 1.29 0.51
CA ASN A 372 -4.35 0.86 -0.86
C ASN A 372 -3.29 1.18 -1.94
N ALA A 373 -2.13 1.73 -1.59
CA ALA A 373 -1.06 2.03 -2.55
C ALA A 373 -0.56 0.78 -3.31
N CYS A 374 -0.51 -0.39 -2.65
CA CYS A 374 -0.07 -1.62 -3.29
C CYS A 374 -1.01 -2.12 -4.38
N GLU A 375 -2.31 -1.83 -4.27
CA GLU A 375 -3.33 -2.24 -5.23
C GLU A 375 -3.24 -1.40 -6.51
N THR A 376 -3.02 -0.08 -6.39
CA THR A 376 -2.94 0.84 -7.53
C THR A 376 -1.75 0.52 -8.45
N VAL A 377 -0.63 0.06 -7.89
CA VAL A 377 0.56 -0.31 -8.66
C VAL A 377 0.60 -1.78 -9.10
N CYS A 378 -0.32 -2.61 -8.62
CA CYS A 378 -0.32 -4.04 -8.89
C CYS A 378 -0.60 -4.32 -10.38
N PRO A 379 0.35 -4.93 -11.12
CA PRO A 379 0.21 -5.16 -12.55
C PRO A 379 -0.88 -6.16 -12.96
N VAL A 380 -1.45 -6.88 -11.99
CA VAL A 380 -2.52 -7.87 -12.21
C VAL A 380 -3.73 -7.59 -11.33
N ALA A 381 -3.84 -6.33 -10.87
CA ALA A 381 -4.97 -5.79 -10.10
C ALA A 381 -5.43 -6.62 -8.89
N ILE A 382 -4.51 -7.26 -8.18
CA ILE A 382 -4.84 -7.98 -6.94
C ILE A 382 -5.29 -6.98 -5.87
N PRO A 383 -6.44 -7.19 -5.21
CA PRO A 383 -6.92 -6.35 -4.12
C PRO A 383 -6.18 -6.68 -2.81
N ILE A 384 -4.86 -6.47 -2.80
CA ILE A 384 -3.96 -6.86 -1.71
C ILE A 384 -4.43 -6.35 -0.33
N PRO A 385 -4.88 -5.08 -0.17
CA PRO A 385 -5.41 -4.61 1.11
C PRO A 385 -6.60 -5.43 1.61
N ARG A 386 -7.55 -5.77 0.72
CA ARG A 386 -8.71 -6.64 1.04
C ARG A 386 -8.24 -8.01 1.52
N LEU A 387 -7.33 -8.64 0.78
CA LEU A 387 -6.76 -9.95 1.17
C LEU A 387 -6.12 -9.89 2.55
N ILE A 388 -5.37 -8.83 2.85
CA ILE A 388 -4.74 -8.64 4.18
C ILE A 388 -5.79 -8.47 5.27
N LEU A 389 -6.89 -7.74 5.01
CA LEU A 389 -7.99 -7.61 5.97
C LEU A 389 -8.69 -8.95 6.23
N ASP A 390 -8.86 -9.79 5.21
CA ASP A 390 -9.39 -11.15 5.37
C ASP A 390 -8.45 -12.03 6.21
N VAL A 391 -7.14 -11.99 5.94
CA VAL A 391 -6.12 -12.67 6.77
C VAL A 391 -6.17 -12.16 8.21
N ARG A 392 -6.25 -10.83 8.40
CA ARG A 392 -6.30 -10.19 9.72
C ARG A 392 -7.55 -10.60 10.50
N ALA A 393 -8.69 -10.72 9.84
CA ALA A 393 -9.92 -11.23 10.44
C ALA A 393 -9.77 -12.68 10.89
N ARG A 394 -9.23 -13.56 10.04
CA ARG A 394 -8.98 -14.97 10.39
C ARG A 394 -8.00 -15.13 11.54
N VAL A 395 -6.93 -14.33 11.57
CA VAL A 395 -5.99 -14.27 12.71
C VAL A 395 -6.72 -13.85 13.99
N ALA A 396 -7.60 -12.84 13.93
CA ALA A 396 -8.36 -12.39 15.10
C ALA A 396 -9.39 -13.42 15.56
N GLU A 397 -10.03 -14.14 14.64
CA GLU A 397 -10.99 -15.20 14.92
C GLU A 397 -10.32 -16.43 15.55
N GLN A 398 -9.16 -16.86 15.04
CA GLN A 398 -8.44 -18.04 15.52
C GLN A 398 -7.57 -17.77 16.75
N LEU A 399 -6.82 -16.67 16.77
CA LEU A 399 -5.83 -16.35 17.82
C LEU A 399 -6.28 -15.26 18.79
N GLY A 400 -7.41 -14.61 18.52
CA GLY A 400 -7.98 -13.58 19.37
C GLY A 400 -7.44 -12.16 19.16
N LEU A 401 -8.10 -11.21 19.81
CA LEU A 401 -7.65 -9.83 19.98
C LEU A 401 -7.07 -9.65 21.40
N PRO A 402 -6.16 -8.69 21.64
CA PRO A 402 -5.76 -8.34 22.99
C PRO A 402 -6.99 -7.93 23.78
N PHE A 403 -7.04 -8.31 25.06
CA PHE A 403 -8.18 -8.05 25.94
C PHE A 403 -8.65 -6.60 25.90
N MET A 404 -7.74 -5.64 26.06
CA MET A 404 -8.06 -4.20 26.07
C MET A 404 -8.65 -3.73 24.73
N LYS A 405 -8.08 -4.15 23.60
CA LYS A 405 -8.55 -3.77 22.27
C LYS A 405 -9.95 -4.35 22.01
N ARG A 406 -10.18 -5.62 22.37
CA ARG A 406 -11.48 -6.27 22.28
C ARG A 406 -12.54 -5.52 23.10
N ALA A 407 -12.23 -5.21 24.36
CA ALA A 407 -13.15 -4.51 25.26
C ALA A 407 -13.52 -3.11 24.74
N VAL A 408 -12.56 -2.37 24.19
CA VAL A 408 -12.81 -1.05 23.57
C VAL A 408 -13.71 -1.17 22.34
N LEU A 409 -13.40 -2.08 21.42
CA LEU A 409 -14.20 -2.29 20.19
C LEU A 409 -15.62 -2.76 20.52
N GLU A 410 -15.75 -3.68 21.47
CA GLU A 410 -17.05 -4.19 21.92
C GLU A 410 -17.90 -3.08 22.55
N ARG A 411 -17.32 -2.29 23.45
CA ARG A 411 -18.05 -1.16 24.06
C ARG A 411 -18.38 -0.08 23.04
N TRP A 412 -17.54 0.11 22.02
CA TRP A 412 -17.73 1.08 20.96
C TRP A 412 -18.78 0.65 19.93
N SER A 413 -18.95 -0.66 19.69
CA SER A 413 -19.90 -1.22 18.72
C SER A 413 -21.37 -0.91 19.04
N ASP A 414 -21.66 -0.60 20.31
CA ASP A 414 -22.97 -0.21 20.80
C ASP A 414 -23.05 1.33 20.89
N PRO A 415 -23.93 2.00 20.13
CA PRO A 415 -23.98 3.46 20.09
C PRO A 415 -24.20 4.12 21.45
N ALA A 416 -25.04 3.53 22.30
CA ALA A 416 -25.39 4.11 23.61
C ALA A 416 -24.24 3.94 24.61
N ARG A 417 -23.62 2.76 24.67
CA ARG A 417 -22.43 2.51 25.51
C ARG A 417 -21.22 3.30 25.00
N GLY A 418 -21.04 3.37 23.68
CA GLY A 418 -19.99 4.12 23.01
C GLY A 418 -20.08 5.62 23.29
N ASP A 419 -21.27 6.22 23.18
CA ASP A 419 -21.51 7.62 23.53
C ASP A 419 -21.19 7.94 24.99
N ARG A 420 -21.73 7.13 25.92
CA ARG A 420 -21.44 7.30 27.37
C ARG A 420 -19.93 7.21 27.66
N TRP A 421 -19.25 6.28 27.01
CA TRP A 421 -17.81 6.10 27.18
C TRP A 421 -17.00 7.25 26.58
N ALA A 422 -17.35 7.73 25.38
CA ALA A 422 -16.70 8.88 24.76
C ALA A 422 -16.83 10.14 25.62
N ARG A 423 -18.02 10.39 26.20
CA ARG A 423 -18.26 11.52 27.11
C ARG A 423 -17.40 11.41 28.38
N LEU A 424 -17.34 10.21 28.97
CA LEU A 424 -16.48 9.96 30.14
C LEU A 424 -15.00 10.18 29.80
N ALA A 425 -14.55 9.69 28.65
CA ALA A 425 -13.19 9.88 28.17
C ALA A 425 -12.87 11.37 27.92
N ALA A 426 -13.79 12.13 27.32
CA ALA A 426 -13.65 13.58 27.13
C ALA A 426 -13.51 14.32 28.48
N PHE A 427 -14.33 13.94 29.46
CA PHE A 427 -14.27 14.52 30.80
C PHE A 427 -12.95 14.19 31.51
N ALA A 428 -12.53 12.91 31.45
CA ALA A 428 -11.31 12.43 32.08
C ALA A 428 -10.03 12.96 31.41
N ALA A 429 -10.04 13.18 30.08
CA ALA A 429 -8.91 13.68 29.33
C ALA A 429 -8.72 15.20 29.46
N ALA A 430 -9.80 15.95 29.73
CA ALA A 430 -9.76 17.41 29.74
C ALA A 430 -8.71 18.05 30.67
N PRO A 431 -8.41 17.53 31.88
CA PRO A 431 -7.35 18.07 32.73
C PRO A 431 -5.93 17.85 32.19
N PHE A 432 -5.77 16.90 31.26
CA PHE A 432 -4.48 16.53 30.67
C PHE A 432 -4.29 17.12 29.26
N ALA A 433 -5.31 17.79 28.74
CA ALA A 433 -5.27 18.47 27.45
C ALA A 433 -4.76 19.89 27.63
N ASP A 434 -3.91 20.35 26.73
CA ASP A 434 -3.49 21.75 26.67
C ASP A 434 -4.59 22.65 26.09
N ARG A 435 -4.25 23.93 25.84
CA ARG A 435 -5.17 24.93 25.29
C ARG A 435 -5.63 24.61 23.88
N ASP A 436 -4.83 23.88 23.12
CA ASP A 436 -5.11 23.48 21.74
C ASP A 436 -5.77 22.09 21.68
N GLY A 437 -6.05 21.48 22.84
CA GLY A 437 -6.76 20.21 22.98
C GLY A 437 -5.87 18.97 22.83
N PHE A 438 -4.55 19.10 22.94
CA PHE A 438 -3.60 18.00 22.83
C PHE A 438 -3.17 17.43 24.18
N ILE A 439 -2.99 16.11 24.20
CA ILE A 439 -2.48 15.34 25.33
C ILE A 439 -1.01 15.00 25.05
N HIS A 440 -0.12 15.49 25.91
CA HIS A 440 1.34 15.30 25.81
C HIS A 440 1.81 13.95 26.36
N SER A 441 1.12 13.43 27.37
CA SER A 441 1.45 12.15 27.99
C SER A 441 0.20 11.43 28.44
N LEU A 442 0.18 10.12 28.20
CA LEU A 442 -0.86 9.22 28.71
C LEU A 442 -0.23 8.27 29.73
N PRO A 443 -0.75 8.23 30.97
CA PRO A 443 -0.31 7.24 31.95
C PRO A 443 -0.46 5.83 31.37
N PHE A 444 0.57 4.99 31.51
CA PHE A 444 0.57 3.57 31.11
C PHE A 444 0.48 3.27 29.60
N VAL A 445 0.53 4.28 28.72
CA VAL A 445 0.59 4.10 27.25
C VAL A 445 1.92 4.63 26.73
N ASN A 446 2.98 3.85 26.93
CA ASN A 446 4.34 4.26 26.57
C ASN A 446 4.50 4.44 25.04
N GLY A 447 5.10 5.58 24.64
CA GLY A 447 5.50 5.85 23.25
C GLY A 447 4.40 6.38 22.32
N ALA A 448 3.12 6.26 22.65
CA ALA A 448 2.04 6.77 21.79
C ALA A 448 2.03 8.30 21.65
N THR A 449 2.61 9.00 22.63
CA THR A 449 2.73 10.46 22.62
C THR A 449 4.15 10.99 22.37
N SER A 450 5.17 10.13 22.24
CA SER A 450 6.57 10.56 22.24
C SER A 450 6.96 11.36 20.99
N GLU A 451 6.36 11.03 19.84
CA GLU A 451 6.67 11.63 18.54
C GLU A 451 5.46 12.33 17.90
N ARG A 452 4.31 12.27 18.58
CA ARG A 452 3.02 12.83 18.16
C ARG A 452 2.14 13.06 19.39
N HIS A 453 1.65 14.26 19.63
CA HIS A 453 0.64 14.48 20.67
C HIS A 453 -0.75 14.02 20.20
N LEU A 454 -1.57 13.48 21.11
CA LEU A 454 -2.91 12.97 20.77
C LEU A 454 -3.98 14.03 21.00
N LEU A 455 -5.03 14.04 20.19
CA LEU A 455 -6.18 14.91 20.44
C LEU A 455 -7.05 14.34 21.57
N ALA A 456 -7.44 15.21 22.50
CA ALA A 456 -8.43 14.89 23.51
C ALA A 456 -9.83 14.79 22.87
N PRO A 457 -10.68 13.84 23.30
CA PRO A 457 -12.08 13.83 22.90
C PRO A 457 -12.78 15.15 23.25
N ALA A 458 -13.61 15.64 22.33
CA ALA A 458 -14.30 16.91 22.48
C ALA A 458 -15.36 16.84 23.60
N ARG A 459 -15.30 17.81 24.54
CA ARG A 459 -16.29 17.94 25.63
C ARG A 459 -17.73 18.10 25.12
N ARG A 460 -17.89 18.86 24.03
CA ARG A 460 -19.15 19.01 23.32
C ARG A 460 -18.99 18.39 21.91
N PRO A 461 -19.37 17.13 21.70
CA PRO A 461 -19.24 16.47 20.40
C PRO A 461 -20.15 17.14 19.37
N LEU A 462 -19.87 16.94 18.08
CA LEU A 462 -20.59 17.57 16.98
C LEU A 462 -22.08 17.27 17.02
N ARG A 463 -22.48 16.02 17.32
CA ARG A 463 -23.88 15.64 17.47
C ARG A 463 -24.66 16.47 18.49
N ASP A 464 -23.99 16.98 19.53
CA ASP A 464 -24.61 17.86 20.53
C ASP A 464 -24.67 19.33 20.05
N GLN A 465 -23.87 19.69 19.06
CA GLN A 465 -23.86 21.01 18.42
C GLN A 465 -24.92 21.10 17.32
N LEU A 466 -25.14 20.01 16.57
CA LEU A 466 -26.06 19.93 15.43
C LEU A 466 -27.46 19.41 15.80
N ARG A 467 -27.83 19.41 17.09
CA ARG A 467 -29.16 18.95 17.55
C ARG A 467 -30.33 19.69 16.93
N HIS A 468 -30.11 20.88 16.40
CA HIS A 468 -31.09 21.74 15.74
C HIS A 468 -31.23 21.45 14.24
N LEU A 469 -30.45 20.48 13.72
CA LEU A 469 -30.47 20.02 12.34
C LEU A 469 -31.03 18.59 12.22
N THR A 470 -31.85 18.14 13.18
CA THR A 470 -32.56 16.87 12.99
C THR A 470 -33.40 16.93 11.70
N PRO A 471 -33.67 15.81 11.01
CA PRO A 471 -34.42 15.84 9.76
C PRO A 471 -35.72 16.66 9.84
N GLN A 472 -36.46 16.52 10.93
CA GLN A 472 -37.70 17.27 11.17
C GLN A 472 -37.46 18.79 11.31
N GLU A 473 -36.50 19.21 12.14
CA GLU A 473 -36.24 20.63 12.40
C GLU A 473 -35.58 21.33 11.20
N ALA A 474 -34.65 20.65 10.52
CA ALA A 474 -33.96 21.20 9.37
C ALA A 474 -34.90 21.40 8.17
N LEU A 475 -35.85 20.49 7.93
CA LEU A 475 -36.87 20.64 6.88
C LEU A 475 -37.90 21.72 7.19
N ALA A 476 -38.14 22.03 8.47
CA ALA A 476 -39.02 23.13 8.87
C ALA A 476 -38.40 24.52 8.66
N ARG A 477 -37.08 24.60 8.44
CA ARG A 477 -36.36 25.86 8.21
C ARG A 477 -36.35 26.22 6.71
N PRO A 478 -36.36 27.52 6.36
CA PRO A 478 -36.16 27.94 4.98
C PRO A 478 -34.78 27.45 4.48
N ALA A 479 -34.68 27.19 3.17
CA ALA A 479 -33.39 26.88 2.58
C ALA A 479 -32.43 28.07 2.77
N PRO A 480 -31.15 27.81 3.12
CA PRO A 480 -30.18 28.89 3.24
C PRO A 480 -29.94 29.54 1.88
N GLU A 481 -29.71 30.85 1.89
CA GLU A 481 -29.29 31.57 0.69
C GLU A 481 -27.85 31.16 0.32
N PRO A 482 -27.57 30.86 -0.96
CA PRO A 482 -26.23 30.47 -1.38
C PRO A 482 -25.27 31.67 -1.30
N LEU A 483 -24.11 31.47 -0.68
CA LEU A 483 -22.98 32.40 -0.72
C LEU A 483 -22.04 32.13 -1.89
N PHE A 484 -21.91 30.87 -2.31
CA PHE A 484 -21.15 30.52 -3.50
C PHE A 484 -21.96 30.81 -4.76
N ALA A 485 -21.44 31.69 -5.61
CA ALA A 485 -22.07 32.03 -6.87
C ALA A 485 -22.10 30.81 -7.80
N GLY A 486 -23.23 30.60 -8.49
CA GLY A 486 -23.39 29.57 -9.51
C GLY A 486 -23.63 28.15 -9.00
N SER A 487 -23.73 27.93 -7.68
CA SER A 487 -24.02 26.62 -7.08
C SER A 487 -25.25 25.96 -7.70
N LYS A 488 -25.13 24.68 -8.10
CA LYS A 488 -26.21 23.89 -8.73
C LYS A 488 -27.09 23.14 -7.74
N VAL A 489 -26.82 23.27 -6.44
CA VAL A 489 -27.50 22.52 -5.37
C VAL A 489 -28.40 23.40 -4.49
N VAL A 490 -28.72 24.62 -4.95
CA VAL A 490 -29.60 25.53 -4.20
C VAL A 490 -30.96 24.88 -3.95
N GLY A 491 -31.39 24.85 -2.70
CA GLY A 491 -32.65 24.26 -2.26
C GLY A 491 -32.66 22.74 -2.17
N ARG A 492 -31.54 22.06 -2.49
CA ARG A 492 -31.39 20.61 -2.34
C ARG A 492 -31.17 20.22 -0.89
N THR A 493 -31.44 18.96 -0.57
CA THR A 493 -31.33 18.42 0.78
C THR A 493 -30.18 17.43 0.86
N VAL A 494 -29.33 17.58 1.87
CA VAL A 494 -28.14 16.74 2.07
C VAL A 494 -28.18 16.13 3.47
N ALA A 495 -28.12 14.81 3.55
CA ALA A 495 -27.88 14.12 4.81
C ALA A 495 -26.38 14.13 5.14
N PHE A 496 -26.02 14.63 6.31
CA PHE A 496 -24.63 14.78 6.72
C PHE A 496 -24.15 13.61 7.59
N PHE A 497 -23.13 12.90 7.09
CA PHE A 497 -22.45 11.83 7.79
C PHE A 497 -21.02 12.23 8.18
N PRO A 498 -20.75 12.74 9.40
CA PRO A 498 -19.39 13.12 9.82
C PRO A 498 -18.47 11.92 10.10
N GLY A 499 -19.04 10.75 10.42
CA GLY A 499 -18.30 9.65 11.01
C GLY A 499 -17.79 9.94 12.42
N CYS A 500 -17.10 8.98 13.04
CA CYS A 500 -16.81 9.04 14.47
C CYS A 500 -15.70 10.03 14.88
N LEU A 501 -14.67 10.22 14.05
CA LEU A 501 -13.55 11.11 14.40
C LEU A 501 -13.99 12.57 14.39
N ILE A 502 -14.71 13.00 13.35
CA ILE A 502 -15.21 14.38 13.25
C ILE A 502 -16.26 14.63 14.32
N ASP A 503 -17.13 13.66 14.59
CA ASP A 503 -18.13 13.82 15.63
C ASP A 503 -17.53 13.96 17.05
N ARG A 504 -16.48 13.19 17.37
CA ARG A 504 -15.98 13.06 18.75
C ARG A 504 -14.66 13.73 19.06
N LEU A 505 -13.82 13.99 18.06
CA LEU A 505 -12.47 14.52 18.24
C LEU A 505 -12.27 15.85 17.50
N LEU A 506 -12.87 16.00 16.33
CA LEU A 506 -12.65 17.14 15.42
C LEU A 506 -13.97 17.83 15.02
N PRO A 507 -14.81 18.26 15.99
CA PRO A 507 -16.13 18.83 15.68
C PRO A 507 -16.05 20.13 14.87
N GLU A 508 -14.94 20.85 14.91
CA GLU A 508 -14.69 22.02 14.07
C GLU A 508 -14.73 21.71 12.57
N MET A 509 -14.20 20.56 12.14
CA MET A 509 -14.29 20.12 10.74
C MET A 509 -15.74 19.88 10.33
N GLY A 510 -16.54 19.35 11.25
CA GLY A 510 -17.95 19.08 11.02
C GLY A 510 -18.78 20.35 10.90
N ARG A 511 -18.55 21.33 11.80
CA ARG A 511 -19.20 22.66 11.70
C ARG A 511 -18.85 23.33 10.37
N ALA A 512 -17.58 23.38 10.02
CA ALA A 512 -17.12 23.95 8.76
C ALA A 512 -17.74 23.25 7.54
N THR A 513 -17.91 21.92 7.60
CA THR A 513 -18.60 21.17 6.53
C THR A 513 -20.05 21.61 6.38
N VAL A 514 -20.79 21.73 7.49
CA VAL A 514 -22.19 22.21 7.48
C VAL A 514 -22.26 23.63 6.93
N GLU A 515 -21.41 24.54 7.43
CA GLU A 515 -21.37 25.94 6.97
C GLU A 515 -21.14 26.05 5.46
N VAL A 516 -20.22 25.25 4.91
CA VAL A 516 -19.93 25.23 3.47
C VAL A 516 -21.09 24.62 2.67
N LEU A 517 -21.74 23.57 3.16
CA LEU A 517 -22.92 22.99 2.51
C LEU A 517 -24.10 23.96 2.50
N GLU A 518 -24.38 24.64 3.62
CA GLU A 518 -25.40 25.68 3.70
C GLU A 518 -25.05 26.88 2.81
N ALA A 519 -23.77 27.26 2.72
CA ALA A 519 -23.28 28.29 1.80
C ALA A 519 -23.39 27.90 0.32
N CYS A 520 -23.51 26.61 -0.01
CA CYS A 520 -23.88 26.16 -1.36
C CYS A 520 -25.40 26.26 -1.61
N GLY A 521 -26.20 26.59 -0.60
CA GLY A 521 -27.66 26.66 -0.64
C GLY A 521 -28.37 25.36 -0.28
N CYS A 522 -27.67 24.37 0.30
CA CYS A 522 -28.26 23.10 0.71
C CYS A 522 -28.97 23.19 2.07
N ARG A 523 -30.10 22.49 2.23
CA ARG A 523 -30.62 22.14 3.56
C ARG A 523 -29.86 20.94 4.09
N VAL A 524 -29.18 21.11 5.22
CA VAL A 524 -28.39 20.03 5.84
C VAL A 524 -29.21 19.31 6.90
N LEU A 525 -29.36 18.00 6.76
CA LEU A 525 -29.99 17.12 7.73
C LEU A 525 -28.92 16.34 8.49
N PHE A 526 -29.00 16.32 9.81
CA PHE A 526 -28.12 15.55 10.68
C PHE A 526 -28.90 14.42 11.37
N PRO A 527 -28.72 13.16 10.94
CA PRO A 527 -29.33 12.00 11.58
C PRO A 527 -28.68 11.73 12.95
N PRO A 528 -29.40 11.78 14.08
CA PRO A 528 -28.77 11.63 15.40
C PRO A 528 -28.38 10.17 15.73
N GLU A 529 -28.99 9.20 15.05
CA GLU A 529 -28.81 7.75 15.25
C GLU A 529 -27.48 7.23 14.70
N GLN A 530 -26.79 8.02 13.87
CA GLN A 530 -25.52 7.63 13.28
C GLN A 530 -24.38 7.52 14.30
N HIS A 531 -23.44 6.62 14.02
CA HIS A 531 -22.33 6.32 14.93
C HIS A 531 -20.99 6.18 14.20
N CYS A 532 -20.47 4.97 14.02
CA CYS A 532 -19.19 4.70 13.40
C CYS A 532 -19.40 3.81 12.17
N CYS A 533 -18.70 4.09 11.06
CA CYS A 533 -18.77 3.31 9.83
C CYS A 533 -18.16 1.89 9.94
N GLY A 534 -17.61 1.48 11.09
CA GLY A 534 -17.04 0.15 11.29
C GLY A 534 -15.60 -0.04 10.76
N LEU A 535 -15.03 0.95 10.05
CA LEU A 535 -13.68 0.85 9.46
C LEU A 535 -12.59 0.49 10.48
N VAL A 536 -12.64 1.07 11.69
CA VAL A 536 -11.62 0.80 12.74
C VAL A 536 -11.69 -0.65 13.22
N ALA A 537 -12.90 -1.21 13.37
CA ALA A 537 -13.10 -2.61 13.73
C ALA A 537 -12.62 -3.54 12.61
N SER A 538 -12.95 -3.23 11.35
CA SER A 538 -12.47 -3.98 10.18
C SER A 538 -10.93 -3.99 10.12
N ASN A 539 -10.30 -2.82 10.24
CA ASN A 539 -8.84 -2.69 10.29
C ASN A 539 -8.22 -3.39 11.50
N ALA A 540 -8.95 -3.64 12.59
CA ALA A 540 -8.46 -4.40 13.73
C ALA A 540 -8.52 -5.93 13.52
N GLY A 541 -9.20 -6.39 12.46
CA GLY A 541 -9.59 -7.79 12.25
C GLY A 541 -10.87 -8.18 12.98
N ASP A 542 -11.56 -7.24 13.62
CA ASP A 542 -12.77 -7.52 14.38
C ASP A 542 -14.01 -7.52 13.45
N ARG A 543 -14.09 -8.57 12.63
CA ARG A 543 -15.14 -8.69 11.60
C ARG A 543 -16.55 -8.67 12.19
N ARG A 544 -16.74 -9.27 13.37
CA ARG A 544 -18.04 -9.29 14.06
C ARG A 544 -18.54 -7.88 14.36
N HIS A 545 -17.75 -7.08 15.09
CA HIS A 545 -18.17 -5.72 15.41
C HIS A 545 -18.16 -4.79 14.19
N ALA A 546 -17.32 -5.07 13.17
CA ALA A 546 -17.38 -4.34 11.91
C ALA A 546 -18.72 -4.52 11.20
N LEU A 547 -19.24 -5.76 11.14
CA LEU A 547 -20.58 -6.06 10.59
C LEU A 547 -21.69 -5.38 11.40
N GLU A 548 -21.62 -5.44 12.74
CA GLU A 548 -22.61 -4.77 13.62
C GLU A 548 -22.68 -3.26 13.36
N LEU A 549 -21.52 -2.58 13.32
CA LEU A 549 -21.43 -1.15 13.03
C LEU A 549 -21.87 -0.80 11.60
N ALA A 550 -21.57 -1.67 10.63
CA ALA A 550 -21.98 -1.49 9.24
C ALA A 550 -23.50 -1.57 9.10
N ARG A 551 -24.16 -2.54 9.75
CA ARG A 551 -25.63 -2.67 9.76
C ARG A 551 -26.29 -1.43 10.37
N GLN A 552 -25.80 -0.97 11.52
CA GLN A 552 -26.30 0.26 12.16
C GLN A 552 -26.16 1.49 11.25
N THR A 553 -25.02 1.60 10.56
CA THR A 553 -24.77 2.71 9.62
C THR A 553 -25.73 2.65 8.44
N VAL A 554 -25.92 1.48 7.83
CA VAL A 554 -26.89 1.28 6.74
C VAL A 554 -28.30 1.64 7.20
N GLU A 555 -28.75 1.14 8.36
CA GLU A 555 -30.08 1.44 8.90
C GLU A 555 -30.28 2.93 9.18
N ALA A 556 -29.30 3.60 9.77
CA ALA A 556 -29.38 5.03 10.05
C ALA A 556 -29.47 5.85 8.76
N LEU A 557 -28.66 5.49 7.75
CA LEU A 557 -28.58 6.23 6.49
C LEU A 557 -29.72 5.93 5.50
N GLU A 558 -30.25 4.71 5.51
CA GLU A 558 -31.32 4.28 4.61
C GLU A 558 -32.64 5.03 4.90
N ARG A 559 -32.93 5.35 6.16
CA ARG A 559 -34.17 6.00 6.61
C ARG A 559 -34.30 7.48 6.25
N ILE A 560 -33.22 8.14 5.82
CA ILE A 560 -33.25 9.58 5.57
C ILE A 560 -33.57 9.84 4.10
N GLU A 561 -34.59 10.68 3.89
CA GLU A 561 -34.93 11.23 2.59
C GLU A 561 -34.09 12.50 2.33
N ALA A 562 -33.07 12.37 1.49
CA ALA A 562 -32.21 13.46 1.04
C ALA A 562 -31.75 13.17 -0.40
N ASP A 563 -31.44 14.23 -1.16
CA ASP A 563 -30.89 14.10 -2.52
C ASP A 563 -29.53 13.38 -2.48
N TRP A 564 -28.71 13.67 -1.46
CA TRP A 564 -27.36 13.10 -1.27
C TRP A 564 -27.05 12.86 0.20
N ILE A 565 -26.17 11.89 0.47
CA ILE A 565 -25.50 11.71 1.76
C ILE A 565 -24.06 12.18 1.59
N VAL A 566 -23.66 13.24 2.30
CA VAL A 566 -22.31 13.81 2.20
C VAL A 566 -21.48 13.46 3.42
N THR A 567 -20.26 12.97 3.18
CA THR A 567 -19.24 12.72 4.20
C THR A 567 -17.94 13.49 3.93
N PRO A 568 -17.42 14.26 4.89
CA PRO A 568 -16.10 14.90 4.82
C PRO A 568 -14.97 13.93 5.21
N SER A 569 -15.26 12.64 5.30
CA SER A 569 -14.23 11.62 5.53
C SER A 569 -14.20 10.66 4.34
N THR A 570 -13.15 10.77 3.53
CA THR A 570 -12.91 9.84 2.42
C THR A 570 -12.67 8.40 2.91
N SER A 571 -12.16 8.22 4.13
CA SER A 571 -12.09 6.90 4.78
C SER A 571 -13.45 6.30 5.05
N CYS A 572 -14.39 7.10 5.57
CA CYS A 572 -15.76 6.61 5.80
C CYS A 572 -16.50 6.35 4.49
N TYR A 573 -16.27 7.21 3.49
CA TYR A 573 -16.79 7.03 2.14
C TYR A 573 -16.33 5.69 1.55
N ALA A 574 -15.02 5.43 1.51
CA ALA A 574 -14.47 4.17 0.98
C ALA A 574 -15.00 2.94 1.74
N ALA A 575 -15.10 3.02 3.07
CA ALA A 575 -15.64 1.93 3.87
C ALA A 575 -17.09 1.58 3.49
N ILE A 576 -17.97 2.58 3.37
CA ILE A 576 -19.40 2.36 3.08
C ILE A 576 -19.60 2.01 1.61
N ALA A 577 -18.93 2.71 0.69
CA ALA A 577 -19.15 2.56 -0.75
C ALA A 577 -18.44 1.34 -1.36
N GLN A 578 -17.29 0.93 -0.81
CA GLN A 578 -16.47 -0.16 -1.35
C GLN A 578 -16.40 -1.35 -0.38
N ASP A 579 -15.93 -1.14 0.85
CA ASP A 579 -15.63 -2.26 1.75
C ASP A 579 -16.88 -3.03 2.18
N TYR A 580 -18.04 -2.36 2.34
CA TYR A 580 -19.29 -3.03 2.71
C TYR A 580 -19.72 -4.09 1.69
N GLN A 581 -19.39 -3.92 0.41
CA GLN A 581 -19.71 -4.90 -0.63
C GLN A 581 -19.00 -6.22 -0.38
N HIS A 582 -17.75 -6.17 0.10
CA HIS A 582 -16.98 -7.35 0.48
C HIS A 582 -17.34 -7.83 1.89
N LEU A 583 -17.55 -6.92 2.83
CA LEU A 583 -17.88 -7.24 4.22
C LEU A 583 -19.18 -8.06 4.31
N PHE A 584 -20.21 -7.68 3.54
CA PHE A 584 -21.49 -8.38 3.44
C PHE A 584 -21.54 -9.45 2.32
N ARG A 585 -20.40 -9.95 1.82
CA ARG A 585 -20.38 -10.95 0.74
C ARG A 585 -21.19 -12.21 1.02
N ASN A 586 -21.32 -12.58 2.30
CA ASN A 586 -22.09 -13.74 2.76
C ASN A 586 -23.52 -13.37 3.21
N GLU A 587 -23.92 -12.09 3.10
CA GLU A 587 -25.23 -11.58 3.51
C GLU A 587 -25.86 -10.74 2.38
N PRO A 588 -26.38 -11.37 1.30
CA PRO A 588 -26.81 -10.67 0.08
C PRO A 588 -27.82 -9.54 0.32
N ALA A 589 -28.78 -9.75 1.25
CA ALA A 589 -29.76 -8.73 1.60
C ALA A 589 -29.12 -7.46 2.21
N TRP A 590 -28.10 -7.63 3.06
CA TRP A 590 -27.36 -6.49 3.62
C TRP A 590 -26.44 -5.85 2.61
N ARG A 591 -25.83 -6.64 1.72
CA ARG A 591 -25.02 -6.14 0.62
C ARG A 591 -25.81 -5.23 -0.33
N GLU A 592 -27.03 -5.63 -0.67
CA GLU A 592 -27.95 -4.85 -1.51
C GLU A 592 -28.38 -3.54 -0.83
N ARG A 593 -28.75 -3.60 0.46
CA ARG A 593 -29.07 -2.40 1.25
C ARG A 593 -27.88 -1.44 1.34
N ALA A 594 -26.68 -1.96 1.57
CA ALA A 594 -25.45 -1.18 1.56
C ALA A 594 -25.17 -0.54 0.19
N ALA A 595 -25.45 -1.23 -0.92
CA ALA A 595 -25.31 -0.69 -2.26
C ALA A 595 -26.25 0.51 -2.49
N ARG A 596 -27.53 0.41 -2.08
CA ARG A 596 -28.49 1.54 -2.15
C ARG A 596 -28.05 2.77 -1.34
N VAL A 597 -27.44 2.55 -0.18
CA VAL A 597 -26.84 3.65 0.60
C VAL A 597 -25.64 4.25 -0.14
N ALA A 598 -24.78 3.41 -0.70
CA ALA A 598 -23.59 3.83 -1.45
C ALA A 598 -23.94 4.66 -2.71
N GLU A 599 -25.05 4.35 -3.41
CA GLU A 599 -25.52 5.10 -4.58
C GLU A 599 -25.83 6.58 -4.28
N ARG A 600 -26.31 6.87 -3.07
CA ARG A 600 -26.61 8.24 -2.61
C ARG A 600 -25.46 8.89 -1.86
N LEU A 601 -24.43 8.12 -1.52
CA LEU A 601 -23.28 8.60 -0.76
C LEU A 601 -22.29 9.30 -1.69
N ILE A 602 -21.73 10.42 -1.24
CA ILE A 602 -20.68 11.16 -1.93
C ILE A 602 -19.72 11.79 -0.91
N ASP A 603 -18.42 11.82 -1.22
CA ASP A 603 -17.46 12.55 -0.40
C ASP A 603 -17.57 14.06 -0.63
N PHE A 604 -17.17 14.84 0.38
CA PHE A 604 -17.29 16.29 0.37
C PHE A 604 -16.58 16.96 -0.81
N VAL A 605 -15.41 16.49 -1.22
CA VAL A 605 -14.66 17.08 -2.34
C VAL A 605 -15.41 16.86 -3.66
N ARG A 606 -15.85 15.63 -3.94
CA ARG A 606 -16.67 15.34 -5.14
C ARG A 606 -18.00 16.07 -5.12
N PHE A 607 -18.61 16.24 -3.95
CA PHE A 607 -19.85 16.99 -3.85
C PHE A 607 -19.67 18.43 -4.30
N LEU A 608 -18.66 19.14 -3.78
CA LEU A 608 -18.40 20.53 -4.17
C LEU A 608 -18.01 20.65 -5.65
N ASP A 609 -17.18 19.73 -6.13
CA ASP A 609 -16.69 19.71 -7.50
C ASP A 609 -17.79 19.34 -8.51
N GLN A 610 -18.42 18.19 -8.37
CA GLN A 610 -19.20 17.56 -9.43
C GLN A 610 -20.71 17.78 -9.31
N VAL A 611 -21.20 17.93 -8.08
CA VAL A 611 -22.64 18.08 -7.80
C VAL A 611 -23.01 19.55 -7.63
N ALA A 612 -22.32 20.26 -6.73
CA ALA A 612 -22.50 21.70 -6.57
C ALA A 612 -21.89 22.48 -7.76
N GLN A 613 -20.91 21.91 -8.45
CA GLN A 613 -20.22 22.49 -9.61
C GLN A 613 -19.71 23.89 -9.30
N LEU A 614 -19.04 24.04 -8.16
CA LEU A 614 -18.49 25.32 -7.76
C LEU A 614 -17.44 25.78 -8.78
N GLY A 615 -17.69 26.95 -9.36
CA GLY A 615 -16.76 27.65 -10.25
C GLY A 615 -15.93 28.71 -9.52
N PRO A 616 -15.12 29.47 -10.25
CA PRO A 616 -14.36 30.58 -9.69
C PRO A 616 -15.23 31.59 -8.95
N GLN A 617 -14.71 32.11 -7.84
CA GLN A 617 -15.38 33.08 -6.99
C GLN A 617 -14.60 34.40 -6.95
N GLU A 618 -15.31 35.50 -6.71
CA GLU A 618 -14.68 36.81 -6.53
C GLU A 618 -14.26 37.02 -5.07
N TRP A 619 -12.95 37.12 -4.88
CA TRP A 619 -12.33 37.26 -3.56
C TRP A 619 -11.83 38.69 -3.33
N THR A 620 -12.28 39.33 -2.25
CA THR A 620 -11.80 40.66 -1.84
C THR A 620 -10.39 40.63 -1.21
N ARG A 621 -9.91 39.44 -0.84
CA ARG A 621 -8.58 39.20 -0.29
C ARG A 621 -7.89 38.04 -1.01
N PRO A 622 -6.57 38.11 -1.25
CA PRO A 622 -5.81 36.98 -1.78
C PRO A 622 -5.99 35.74 -0.90
N GLY A 623 -6.12 34.57 -1.52
CA GLY A 623 -6.15 33.31 -0.78
C GLY A 623 -4.78 32.98 -0.17
N PRO A 624 -4.74 32.12 0.85
CA PRO A 624 -3.49 31.73 1.49
C PRO A 624 -2.61 30.88 0.55
N VAL A 625 -1.32 30.81 0.88
CA VAL A 625 -0.40 29.83 0.29
C VAL A 625 -0.63 28.48 0.97
N VAL A 626 -0.87 27.43 0.18
CA VAL A 626 -1.22 26.10 0.66
C VAL A 626 -0.37 25.02 0.00
N THR A 627 -0.18 23.92 0.70
CA THR A 627 0.21 22.64 0.10
C THR A 627 -0.84 21.58 0.39
N TYR A 628 -0.91 20.53 -0.43
CA TYR A 628 -1.93 19.49 -0.30
C TYR A 628 -1.34 18.13 0.05
N HIS A 629 -1.93 17.48 1.05
CA HIS A 629 -1.69 16.08 1.33
C HIS A 629 -2.77 15.23 0.67
N ASP A 630 -2.39 14.46 -0.35
CA ASP A 630 -3.24 13.44 -0.94
C ASP A 630 -3.44 12.28 0.05
N SER A 631 -4.53 12.35 0.81
CA SER A 631 -4.93 11.27 1.71
C SER A 631 -5.04 9.95 0.94
N CYS A 632 -4.51 8.87 1.50
CA CYS A 632 -4.44 7.60 0.77
C CYS A 632 -5.81 7.04 0.36
N GLN A 633 -6.85 7.25 1.17
CA GLN A 633 -8.22 6.85 0.83
C GLN A 633 -8.76 7.68 -0.35
N SER A 634 -8.44 8.96 -0.41
CA SER A 634 -8.82 9.83 -1.53
C SER A 634 -8.07 9.43 -2.81
N ALA A 635 -6.74 9.39 -2.78
CA ALA A 635 -5.95 9.22 -3.98
C ALA A 635 -5.85 7.77 -4.48
N ASN A 636 -5.78 6.77 -3.58
CA ASN A 636 -5.60 5.37 -3.97
C ASN A 636 -6.93 4.61 -4.07
N ALA A 637 -7.85 4.81 -3.12
CA ALA A 637 -9.13 4.08 -3.13
C ALA A 637 -10.20 4.78 -3.99
N LEU A 638 -10.21 6.12 -4.00
CA LEU A 638 -11.23 6.92 -4.72
C LEU A 638 -10.71 7.59 -6.00
N GLY A 639 -9.39 7.59 -6.25
CA GLY A 639 -8.82 8.25 -7.44
C GLY A 639 -8.97 9.77 -7.45
N LEU A 640 -9.19 10.40 -6.29
CA LEU A 640 -9.27 11.85 -6.14
C LEU A 640 -7.86 12.45 -6.14
N ARG A 641 -7.54 13.19 -7.20
CA ARG A 641 -6.22 13.83 -7.41
C ARG A 641 -6.37 15.26 -7.86
N ASP A 642 -7.07 15.51 -8.96
CA ASP A 642 -7.13 16.85 -9.54
C ASP A 642 -8.21 17.72 -8.89
N GLN A 643 -9.27 17.08 -8.38
CA GLN A 643 -10.44 17.76 -7.80
C GLN A 643 -10.09 18.66 -6.61
N PRO A 644 -9.32 18.20 -5.59
CA PRO A 644 -8.92 19.08 -4.49
C PRO A 644 -8.07 20.27 -4.95
N ARG A 645 -7.19 20.05 -5.93
CA ARG A 645 -6.30 21.10 -6.47
C ARG A 645 -7.12 22.20 -7.13
N ARG A 646 -8.07 21.81 -7.98
CA ARG A 646 -8.98 22.74 -8.65
C ARG A 646 -9.83 23.53 -7.65
N LEU A 647 -10.41 22.87 -6.64
CA LEU A 647 -11.17 23.56 -5.60
C LEU A 647 -10.30 24.57 -4.82
N LEU A 648 -9.05 24.23 -4.51
CA LEU A 648 -8.14 25.14 -3.82
C LEU A 648 -7.77 26.36 -4.67
N THR A 649 -7.39 26.15 -5.92
CA THR A 649 -6.88 27.23 -6.77
C THR A 649 -7.99 28.04 -7.43
N GLU A 650 -8.93 27.39 -8.10
CA GLU A 650 -9.94 28.06 -8.91
C GLU A 650 -11.12 28.55 -8.07
N VAL A 651 -11.60 27.72 -7.12
CA VAL A 651 -12.76 28.08 -6.30
C VAL A 651 -12.32 28.95 -5.12
N LEU A 652 -11.39 28.48 -4.30
CA LEU A 652 -10.98 29.15 -3.04
C LEU A 652 -9.92 30.25 -3.21
N GLY A 653 -9.36 30.40 -4.41
CA GLY A 653 -8.38 31.44 -4.75
C GLY A 653 -7.03 31.28 -4.05
N CYS A 654 -6.67 30.07 -3.62
CA CYS A 654 -5.41 29.79 -2.93
C CYS A 654 -4.23 29.71 -3.90
N GLN A 655 -3.04 30.08 -3.42
CA GLN A 655 -1.79 29.82 -4.12
C GLN A 655 -1.27 28.43 -3.71
N MET A 656 -1.25 27.47 -4.63
CA MET A 656 -0.85 26.10 -4.31
C MET A 656 0.63 25.84 -4.62
N VAL A 657 1.35 25.26 -3.66
CA VAL A 657 2.71 24.71 -3.82
C VAL A 657 2.62 23.19 -3.64
N GLU A 658 2.91 22.44 -4.71
CA GLU A 658 2.77 20.98 -4.71
C GLU A 658 3.79 20.32 -3.78
N MET A 659 3.32 19.41 -2.93
CA MET A 659 4.15 18.62 -2.02
C MET A 659 4.81 17.47 -2.78
N GLN A 660 6.12 17.31 -2.62
CA GLN A 660 6.78 16.09 -3.10
C GLN A 660 6.22 14.86 -2.37
N GLU A 661 5.89 13.82 -3.13
CA GLU A 661 5.27 12.61 -2.57
C GLU A 661 4.01 12.90 -1.75
N SER A 662 3.19 13.86 -2.18
CA SER A 662 1.91 14.25 -1.59
C SER A 662 1.05 13.05 -1.16
N SER A 663 1.02 11.98 -1.97
CA SER A 663 0.30 10.70 -1.73
C SER A 663 0.98 9.67 -0.82
N PHE A 664 2.17 9.93 -0.30
CA PHE A 664 2.79 9.08 0.72
C PHE A 664 1.96 9.11 2.02
N CYS A 665 1.77 7.96 2.65
CA CYS A 665 0.90 7.82 3.83
C CYS A 665 1.35 8.71 5.00
N CYS A 666 0.40 9.24 5.77
CA CYS A 666 0.68 10.01 7.00
C CYS A 666 1.11 9.12 8.19
N GLY A 667 0.86 7.81 8.14
CA GLY A 667 1.18 6.86 9.20
C GLY A 667 0.05 6.58 10.21
N PHE A 668 -1.17 7.07 9.99
CA PHE A 668 -2.30 6.88 10.93
C PHE A 668 -2.86 5.44 10.96
N GLY A 669 -3.46 4.99 9.86
CA GLY A 669 -3.88 3.60 9.61
C GLY A 669 -4.73 2.91 10.69
N GLY A 670 -5.97 3.34 10.97
CA GLY A 670 -6.84 2.64 11.93
C GLY A 670 -6.24 2.60 13.35
N THR A 671 -5.99 1.42 13.91
CA THR A 671 -5.30 1.28 15.21
C THR A 671 -3.78 1.28 15.09
N PHE A 672 -3.22 1.30 13.88
CA PHE A 672 -1.79 1.15 13.63
C PHE A 672 -0.94 2.18 14.38
N SER A 673 -1.32 3.46 14.38
CA SER A 673 -0.55 4.49 15.10
C SER A 673 -0.47 4.26 16.61
N LEU A 674 -1.41 3.51 17.18
CA LEU A 674 -1.42 3.14 18.60
C LEU A 674 -0.66 1.82 18.84
N ASP A 675 -0.81 0.86 17.92
CA ASP A 675 -0.15 -0.45 18.00
C ASP A 675 1.38 -0.32 17.73
N TYR A 676 1.78 0.59 16.84
CA TYR A 676 3.14 0.78 16.33
C TYR A 676 3.58 2.27 16.33
N PRO A 677 3.66 2.93 17.48
CA PRO A 677 3.87 4.39 17.54
C PRO A 677 5.20 4.85 16.94
N ARG A 678 6.32 4.16 17.22
CA ARG A 678 7.64 4.50 16.65
C ARG A 678 7.69 4.37 15.12
N LEU A 679 7.05 3.32 14.59
CA LEU A 679 6.97 3.09 13.14
C LEU A 679 6.03 4.10 12.46
N SER A 680 4.88 4.38 13.07
CA SER A 680 3.95 5.44 12.64
C SER A 680 4.63 6.81 12.62
N ALA A 681 5.44 7.11 13.63
CA ALA A 681 6.21 8.34 13.73
C ALA A 681 7.27 8.46 12.62
N ALA A 682 8.01 7.39 12.31
CA ALA A 682 8.98 7.40 11.22
C ALA A 682 8.31 7.65 9.84
N ILE A 683 7.09 7.12 9.63
CA ILE A 683 6.30 7.41 8.42
C ILE A 683 5.86 8.89 8.42
N LEU A 684 5.38 9.39 9.56
CA LEU A 684 4.94 10.77 9.71
C LEU A 684 6.06 11.78 9.51
N GLU A 685 7.26 11.52 10.04
CA GLU A 685 8.43 12.39 9.92
C GLU A 685 8.73 12.73 8.46
N ARG A 686 8.73 11.72 7.58
CA ARG A 686 8.91 11.93 6.15
C ARG A 686 7.84 12.84 5.55
N LYS A 687 6.57 12.63 5.93
CA LYS A 687 5.44 13.48 5.47
C LYS A 687 5.63 14.92 5.92
N LEU A 688 5.94 15.15 7.19
CA LEU A 688 6.18 16.50 7.73
C LEU A 688 7.38 17.18 7.06
N ARG A 689 8.47 16.44 6.83
CA ARG A 689 9.64 16.94 6.11
C ARG A 689 9.28 17.40 4.69
N THR A 690 8.61 16.56 3.91
CA THR A 690 8.19 16.92 2.53
C THR A 690 7.20 18.07 2.50
N ALA A 691 6.37 18.24 3.54
CA ALA A 691 5.46 19.37 3.65
C ALA A 691 6.19 20.66 4.01
N ALA A 692 7.20 20.60 4.89
CA ALA A 692 8.02 21.75 5.26
C ALA A 692 8.86 22.27 4.09
N GLU A 693 9.35 21.38 3.23
CA GLU A 693 10.12 21.73 2.01
C GLU A 693 9.33 22.61 1.02
N THR A 694 8.00 22.65 1.12
CA THR A 694 7.15 23.53 0.28
C THR A 694 7.14 24.99 0.72
N GLY A 695 7.52 25.28 1.97
CA GLY A 695 7.39 26.60 2.57
C GLY A 695 5.96 27.08 2.79
N ALA A 696 4.94 26.26 2.46
CA ALA A 696 3.55 26.66 2.63
C ALA A 696 3.14 26.68 4.12
N PRO A 697 2.49 27.76 4.62
CA PRO A 697 2.05 27.83 6.00
C PRO A 697 0.89 26.88 6.32
N LEU A 698 0.13 26.45 5.31
CA LEU A 698 -1.03 25.57 5.46
C LEU A 698 -0.83 24.24 4.72
N ILE A 699 -1.08 23.14 5.43
CA ILE A 699 -1.21 21.79 4.85
C ILE A 699 -2.71 21.47 4.79
N VAL A 700 -3.26 21.34 3.59
CA VAL A 700 -4.67 21.01 3.41
C VAL A 700 -4.82 19.52 3.14
N ALA A 701 -5.86 18.90 3.72
CA ALA A 701 -6.28 17.54 3.40
C ALA A 701 -7.80 17.40 3.51
N ASP A 702 -8.31 16.25 3.09
CA ASP A 702 -9.74 15.90 3.03
C ASP A 702 -10.10 14.70 3.93
N ASN A 703 -9.20 14.34 4.85
CA ASN A 703 -9.36 13.16 5.68
C ASN A 703 -9.02 13.44 7.16
N PRO A 704 -9.98 13.23 8.09
CA PRO A 704 -9.79 13.56 9.50
C PRO A 704 -8.72 12.70 10.18
N GLY A 705 -8.55 11.44 9.77
CA GLY A 705 -7.51 10.57 10.33
C GLY A 705 -6.10 11.05 9.97
N CYS A 706 -5.91 11.50 8.71
CA CYS A 706 -4.67 12.12 8.28
C CYS A 706 -4.38 13.41 9.05
N LEU A 707 -5.38 14.27 9.19
CA LEU A 707 -5.22 15.55 9.88
C LEU A 707 -4.94 15.37 11.37
N MET A 708 -5.60 14.43 12.05
CA MET A 708 -5.27 14.11 13.45
C MET A 708 -3.81 13.68 13.60
N GLN A 709 -3.30 12.87 12.67
CA GLN A 709 -1.90 12.43 12.67
C GLN A 709 -0.92 13.59 12.41
N ILE A 710 -1.18 14.40 11.38
CA ILE A 710 -0.32 15.52 10.99
C ILE A 710 -0.33 16.61 12.06
N ARG A 711 -1.52 17.03 12.53
CA ARG A 711 -1.66 18.03 13.60
C ARG A 711 -0.90 17.62 14.86
N GLY A 712 -1.07 16.38 15.31
CA GLY A 712 -0.34 15.88 16.49
C GLY A 712 1.18 15.87 16.30
N GLY A 713 1.66 15.62 15.09
CA GLY A 713 3.10 15.59 14.78
C GLY A 713 3.72 16.98 14.65
N LEU A 714 2.96 17.94 14.09
CA LEU A 714 3.33 19.36 14.05
C LEU A 714 3.38 19.92 15.47
N HIS A 715 2.35 19.66 16.27
CA HIS A 715 2.25 20.11 17.64
C HIS A 715 3.40 19.55 18.50
N ALA A 716 3.73 18.26 18.39
CA ALA A 716 4.86 17.66 19.11
C ALA A 716 6.23 18.26 18.75
N ARG A 717 6.36 18.89 17.58
CA ARG A 717 7.60 19.50 17.09
C ARG A 717 7.62 21.03 17.25
N GLY A 718 6.56 21.64 17.79
CA GLY A 718 6.41 23.10 17.81
C GLY A 718 6.44 23.72 16.42
N ASN A 719 6.04 22.97 15.38
CA ASN A 719 6.06 23.47 14.01
C ASN A 719 4.88 24.43 13.79
N PRO A 720 5.12 25.66 13.27
CA PRO A 720 4.08 26.67 13.11
C PRO A 720 3.13 26.43 11.93
N GLN A 721 3.41 25.49 11.02
CA GLN A 721 2.49 25.13 9.93
C GLN A 721 1.16 24.65 10.51
N ARG A 722 0.04 25.05 9.93
CA ARG A 722 -1.30 24.58 10.32
C ARG A 722 -1.77 23.51 9.34
N ALA A 723 -2.27 22.39 9.86
CA ALA A 723 -2.93 21.38 9.05
C ALA A 723 -4.45 21.51 9.16
N VAL A 724 -5.15 21.75 8.04
CA VAL A 724 -6.59 22.06 8.01
C VAL A 724 -7.32 21.15 7.02
N HIS A 725 -8.57 20.85 7.35
CA HIS A 725 -9.50 20.22 6.42
C HIS A 725 -9.88 21.21 5.33
N ILE A 726 -10.09 20.74 4.10
CA ILE A 726 -10.56 21.61 3.00
C ILE A 726 -11.87 22.35 3.34
N ALA A 727 -12.75 21.72 4.13
CA ALA A 727 -13.96 22.36 4.65
C ALA A 727 -13.66 23.51 5.61
N GLU A 728 -12.68 23.37 6.52
CA GLU A 728 -12.27 24.43 7.44
C GLU A 728 -11.72 25.62 6.65
N LEU A 729 -10.85 25.36 5.67
CA LEU A 729 -10.33 26.41 4.81
C LEU A 729 -11.46 27.10 4.02
N ALA A 730 -12.38 26.34 3.43
CA ALA A 730 -13.51 26.91 2.72
C ALA A 730 -14.40 27.76 3.64
N ALA A 731 -14.68 27.31 4.85
CA ALA A 731 -15.45 28.06 5.86
C ALA A 731 -14.76 29.35 6.28
N GLU A 732 -13.44 29.33 6.53
CA GLU A 732 -12.63 30.53 6.83
C GLU A 732 -12.75 31.59 5.72
N ARG A 733 -12.95 31.16 4.46
CA ARG A 733 -13.11 32.05 3.30
C ARG A 733 -14.53 32.61 3.15
N LEU A 734 -15.57 31.96 3.68
CA LEU A 734 -16.97 32.41 3.52
C LEU A 734 -17.22 33.83 4.02
N ALA A 735 -16.50 34.28 5.05
CA ALA A 735 -16.61 35.64 5.58
C ALA A 735 -16.17 36.73 4.57
N ASP A 736 -15.32 36.39 3.60
CA ASP A 736 -14.99 37.29 2.48
C ASP A 736 -16.15 37.35 1.48
N LEU A 737 -16.75 36.21 1.10
CA LEU A 737 -17.90 36.17 0.18
C LEU A 737 -19.12 36.92 0.73
N ALA A 738 -19.43 36.71 2.01
CA ALA A 738 -20.52 37.39 2.68
C ALA A 738 -20.35 38.92 2.70
N ARG A 739 -19.11 39.43 2.61
CA ARG A 739 -18.84 40.87 2.47
C ARG A 739 -19.04 41.35 1.04
N THR A 740 -18.57 40.60 0.05
CA THR A 740 -18.76 40.90 -1.38
C THR A 740 -20.25 40.99 -1.74
N LEU A 741 -21.10 40.11 -1.19
CA LEU A 741 -22.55 40.13 -1.43
C LEU A 741 -23.27 41.32 -0.76
N ARG A 742 -22.73 41.87 0.34
CA ARG A 742 -23.33 43.00 1.07
C ARG A 742 -22.92 44.36 0.51
N ASP A 743 -21.78 44.44 -0.17
CA ASP A 743 -21.29 45.67 -0.83
C ASP A 743 -20.62 45.34 -2.18
N PRO A 744 -21.41 45.15 -3.25
CA PRO A 744 -20.90 44.85 -4.58
C PRO A 744 -20.05 45.98 -5.20
N HIS A 745 -19.99 47.16 -4.58
CA HIS A 745 -19.19 48.30 -5.05
C HIS A 745 -17.85 48.47 -4.31
N ALA A 746 -17.56 47.65 -3.29
CA ALA A 746 -16.28 47.69 -2.58
C ALA A 746 -15.07 47.37 -3.47
N ASN A 747 -15.23 46.48 -4.47
CA ASN A 747 -14.17 46.09 -5.40
C ASN A 747 -13.75 47.21 -6.39
N VAL A 748 -14.60 48.23 -6.60
CA VAL A 748 -14.28 49.35 -7.51
C VAL A 748 -13.38 50.39 -6.80
N ARG A 749 -13.36 50.42 -5.47
CA ARG A 749 -12.63 51.43 -4.69
C ARG A 749 -11.18 51.05 -4.36
N SER A 750 -10.77 49.78 -4.55
CA SER A 750 -9.39 49.33 -4.29
C SER A 750 -8.48 49.38 -5.52
N HIS A 751 -8.98 49.80 -6.69
CA HIS A 751 -8.22 49.91 -7.95
C HIS A 751 -8.19 51.35 -8.51
N GLY A 752 -8.64 52.34 -7.75
CA GLY A 752 -8.54 53.75 -8.10
C GLY A 752 -7.81 54.53 -7.01
N VAL A 753 -6.77 55.28 -7.41
CA VAL A 753 -5.85 56.14 -6.64
C VAL A 753 -4.55 55.36 -6.30
N ASP A 754 -3.38 55.58 -6.92
CA ASP A 754 -2.71 56.83 -7.30
C ASP A 754 -2.06 56.78 -8.69
N ALA A 755 -2.42 57.75 -9.56
CA ALA A 755 -1.68 58.07 -10.77
C ALA A 755 -1.41 59.59 -10.82
N THR A 756 -0.76 60.13 -9.78
CA THR A 756 -0.14 61.46 -9.83
C THR A 756 0.95 61.56 -8.75
N SER A 757 2.17 61.17 -9.09
CA SER A 757 3.36 61.76 -8.47
C SER A 757 4.43 61.92 -9.54
N GLN A 758 4.59 63.17 -9.99
CA GLN A 758 5.72 63.63 -10.78
C GLN A 758 7.02 63.24 -10.05
N ILE A 759 7.91 62.53 -10.75
CA ILE A 759 9.31 62.43 -10.35
C ILE A 759 10.11 63.21 -11.40
N ASP A 760 10.68 64.29 -10.87
CA ASP A 760 11.60 65.24 -11.47
C ASP A 760 12.89 64.51 -11.90
N VAL A 761 13.25 64.61 -13.19
CA VAL A 761 14.50 64.06 -13.73
C VAL A 761 15.43 65.25 -14.03
N SER A 762 16.24 65.62 -13.04
CA SER A 762 17.36 66.53 -13.23
C SER A 762 18.56 65.78 -13.82
N GLU A 763 18.96 66.16 -15.03
CA GLU A 763 20.19 65.75 -15.73
C GLU A 763 21.47 66.01 -14.90
N PRO A 764 22.50 65.17 -15.00
CA PRO A 764 23.86 65.59 -14.69
C PRO A 764 24.60 66.01 -15.97
N ARG A 765 24.99 67.28 -15.98
CA ARG A 765 25.95 67.89 -16.92
C ARG A 765 27.29 67.14 -16.86
N GLY A 766 27.77 66.64 -18.01
CA GLY A 766 29.15 66.20 -18.18
C GLY A 766 30.10 67.36 -18.44
N ILE A 767 31.39 67.19 -18.15
CA ILE A 767 32.54 67.87 -18.79
C ILE A 767 33.83 66.99 -18.58
N PRO A 768 34.99 67.21 -19.23
CA PRO A 768 35.38 66.66 -20.54
C PRO A 768 36.78 65.98 -20.58
N GLN A 769 37.10 65.45 -21.76
CA GLN A 769 38.38 64.95 -22.32
C GLN A 769 38.85 63.56 -21.90
#